data_AF-A0A924SXM9-F1
#
_entry.id   AF-A0A924SXM9-F1
#
_cell.length_a   1.000
_cell.length_b   1.000
_cell.length_c   1.000
_cell.angle_alpha   90.00
_cell.angle_beta   90.00
_cell.angle_gamma   90.00
#
_symmetry.space_group_name_H-M   'P 1'
#
loop_
_entity.id
_entity.type
_entity.pdbx_description
1 polymer ?
#
loop_
_entity_poly.entity_id
_entity_poly.type
_entity_poly.pdbx_seq_one_letter_code
_entity_poly.pdbx_strand_id
1 'polypeptide(L)'
;MQRFVTLDEMQDFRSPSPPLTRAVRSPRERGQISILLGMMMMTFILFFAFVVNVGMLVNAKINLQNAADLAAYAGAATQARQLTQISYLNYEMRRQYKKFLFRYYVMGNMAQKTHPRGASGGTRMWSPSGTNSTVYGMPVVCMTFNPGDNFCQVEVLARLQIPNPSPLDAVNNTLIDQLKALESIRLQGCKSIGKTNLQLLNYWLFNSDPNLTVVENALTQAQGNAQAGGRGVKTDLTILKTLKALASGIGLIPREMILNRRIHTIADYINAKPLSGVNTERVNSLKQDADWAKNERTIQAFESAFQTLGTHTFDNLDSIQMTELIPEALDGANLLTLKNITTKFDTFAVEMNSETIPPSPDAADCKPNLVVKPVDLPIPMGVYKDPTILTYYAIKLQAQAKVMFSPFGDVKMTAYAAAKPFGSRIGPQLDGEADFTTGSPKPCIGCTKRIPNLPVKLKDTTKDGWNMNDVIYGTFQGFKTGGAQNGAIPTLISRDDMLRAYDLAMFPNPWESGKYNIIGDLNADPFVKNFEGDAVTARAKLHAIWAPIISPEKIAAGANVRDELTTMIGDMLKGSLLNPTTLSDDFRRAIVKGMEEYYTALQKGEGEDGEGANVVRLSDPFQSLRQATSEEIFLKDPVKVKTSWNAPYDGALREGGRTGYSVKIVPFKYLQSGTSGTGDSWTNIPSGDEETHQDLQKLKH
;
A
#
# COMPACT_ATOMS: atom_id res chain seq x y z
N MET A 1 11.69 -28.55 -51.08
CA MET A 1 12.14 -29.94 -51.31
C MET A 1 10.94 -30.87 -51.12
N GLN A 2 10.14 -31.10 -52.17
CA GLN A 2 9.39 -32.33 -52.49
C GLN A 2 8.55 -32.08 -53.76
N ARG A 3 8.57 -33.06 -54.65
CA ARG A 3 8.32 -32.98 -56.10
C ARG A 3 6.86 -33.26 -56.49
N PHE A 4 6.43 -32.61 -57.56
CA PHE A 4 5.32 -32.99 -58.44
C PHE A 4 5.56 -34.36 -59.09
N VAL A 5 4.51 -35.16 -59.23
CA VAL A 5 4.41 -36.27 -60.19
C VAL A 5 3.02 -36.22 -60.84
N THR A 6 3.00 -35.96 -62.14
CA THR A 6 1.90 -36.24 -63.06
C THR A 6 2.08 -37.65 -63.62
N LEU A 7 0.98 -38.39 -63.82
CA LEU A 7 0.98 -39.63 -64.60
C LEU A 7 -0.18 -39.58 -65.58
N ASP A 8 0.23 -39.37 -66.84
CA ASP A 8 -0.49 -39.65 -68.07
C ASP A 8 -0.26 -41.12 -68.46
N GLU A 9 -1.10 -41.63 -69.36
CA GLU A 9 -1.01 -42.89 -70.12
C GLU A 9 -1.20 -44.25 -69.40
N MET A 10 -2.32 -44.91 -69.70
CA MET A 10 -2.27 -46.34 -70.05
C MET A 10 -3.33 -46.73 -71.08
N GLN A 11 -2.85 -47.47 -72.06
CA GLN A 11 -3.41 -47.79 -73.38
C GLN A 11 -4.60 -48.78 -73.38
N ASP A 12 -5.57 -48.45 -74.23
CA ASP A 12 -6.10 -49.24 -75.35
C ASP A 12 -5.91 -50.77 -75.32
N PHE A 13 -7.02 -51.50 -75.12
CA PHE A 13 -7.17 -52.90 -75.58
C PHE A 13 -8.60 -53.13 -76.06
N ARG A 14 -8.78 -53.08 -77.40
CA ARG A 14 -9.98 -53.59 -78.07
C ARG A 14 -9.90 -55.10 -78.21
N SER A 15 -11.01 -55.79 -77.95
CA SER A 15 -11.28 -57.12 -78.53
C SER A 15 -12.76 -57.23 -78.95
N PRO A 16 -13.08 -58.06 -79.96
CA PRO A 16 -14.30 -57.95 -80.74
C PRO A 16 -15.46 -58.76 -80.17
N SER A 17 -16.67 -58.32 -80.53
CA SER A 17 -17.97 -58.91 -80.21
C SER A 17 -18.26 -60.22 -80.96
N PRO A 18 -19.20 -61.03 -80.43
CA PRO A 18 -20.09 -61.85 -81.24
C PRO A 18 -21.59 -61.55 -80.97
N PRO A 19 -22.51 -62.06 -81.81
CA PRO A 19 -23.77 -61.38 -82.13
C PRO A 19 -25.03 -61.86 -81.38
N LEU A 20 -25.96 -60.91 -81.24
CA LEU A 20 -27.43 -60.96 -81.26
C LEU A 20 -28.16 -62.25 -80.80
N THR A 21 -28.95 -62.09 -79.74
CA THR A 21 -30.30 -62.68 -79.64
C THR A 21 -31.33 -61.63 -79.20
N ARG A 22 -32.36 -61.49 -80.03
CA ARG A 22 -33.43 -60.49 -80.00
C ARG A 22 -34.50 -60.95 -79.01
N ALA A 23 -34.59 -60.30 -77.84
CA ALA A 23 -35.68 -60.48 -76.89
C ALA A 23 -36.62 -59.26 -76.89
N VAL A 24 -37.90 -59.56 -76.91
CA VAL A 24 -39.06 -58.69 -77.08
C VAL A 24 -39.08 -57.55 -76.05
N ARG A 25 -39.25 -56.31 -76.53
CA ARG A 25 -39.41 -55.08 -75.75
C ARG A 25 -40.65 -55.18 -74.84
N SER A 26 -40.44 -55.19 -73.53
CA SER A 26 -41.41 -54.65 -72.58
C SER A 26 -41.25 -53.13 -72.46
N PRO A 27 -42.30 -52.37 -72.11
CA PRO A 27 -42.25 -50.91 -72.07
C PRO A 27 -41.32 -50.42 -70.95
N ARG A 28 -40.30 -49.67 -71.37
CA ARG A 28 -39.49 -48.67 -70.66
C ARG A 28 -39.79 -48.42 -69.15
N GLU A 29 -39.01 -49.04 -68.28
CA GLU A 29 -38.72 -48.57 -66.90
C GLU A 29 -37.21 -48.29 -66.67
N ARG A 30 -36.47 -47.94 -67.74
CA ARG A 30 -35.04 -47.61 -67.66
C ARG A 30 -34.87 -46.14 -67.26
N GLY A 31 -34.82 -45.86 -65.95
CA GLY A 31 -34.55 -44.52 -65.41
C GLY A 31 -34.94 -44.31 -63.94
N GLN A 32 -35.75 -45.20 -63.36
CA GLN A 32 -36.20 -45.06 -61.96
C GLN A 32 -35.05 -45.30 -60.96
N ILE A 33 -34.14 -46.24 -61.24
CA ILE A 33 -32.97 -46.52 -60.39
C ILE A 33 -32.02 -45.32 -60.34
N SER A 34 -31.79 -44.61 -61.45
CA SER A 34 -30.93 -43.42 -61.45
C SER A 34 -31.55 -42.26 -60.66
N ILE A 35 -32.87 -42.09 -60.69
CA ILE A 35 -33.56 -41.08 -59.89
C ILE A 35 -33.48 -41.43 -58.40
N LEU A 36 -33.71 -42.70 -58.05
CA LEU A 36 -33.57 -43.18 -56.67
C LEU A 36 -32.14 -42.98 -56.14
N LEU A 37 -31.13 -43.35 -56.93
CA LEU A 37 -29.73 -43.21 -56.54
C LEU A 37 -29.30 -41.74 -56.43
N GLY A 38 -29.81 -40.88 -57.32
CA GLY A 38 -29.62 -39.43 -57.22
C GLY A 38 -30.23 -38.85 -55.94
N MET A 39 -31.46 -39.25 -55.59
CA MET A 39 -32.11 -38.82 -54.34
C MET A 39 -31.34 -39.32 -53.10
N MET A 40 -30.91 -40.59 -53.09
CA MET A 40 -30.11 -41.12 -51.99
C MET A 40 -28.77 -40.38 -51.84
N MET A 41 -28.03 -40.19 -52.94
CA MET A 41 -26.75 -39.47 -52.92
C MET A 41 -26.92 -38.02 -52.43
N MET A 42 -27.97 -37.32 -52.88
CA MET A 42 -28.28 -35.97 -52.42
C MET A 42 -28.56 -35.94 -50.91
N THR A 43 -29.36 -36.88 -50.40
CA THR A 43 -29.62 -36.97 -48.95
C THR A 43 -28.34 -37.25 -48.14
N PHE A 44 -27.46 -38.15 -48.61
CA PHE A 44 -26.18 -38.41 -47.95
C PHE A 44 -25.27 -37.18 -47.91
N ILE A 45 -25.22 -36.40 -49.01
CA ILE A 45 -24.44 -35.16 -49.07
C ILE A 45 -25.02 -34.13 -48.08
N LEU A 46 -26.34 -34.00 -47.98
CA LEU A 46 -26.98 -33.10 -47.02
C LEU A 46 -26.71 -33.51 -45.57
N PHE A 47 -26.80 -34.80 -45.24
CA PHE A 47 -26.45 -35.30 -43.92
C PHE A 47 -24.97 -35.09 -43.59
N PHE A 48 -24.08 -35.33 -44.56
CA PHE A 48 -22.65 -35.09 -44.39
C PHE A 48 -22.37 -33.59 -44.13
N ALA A 49 -22.93 -32.69 -44.95
CA ALA A 49 -22.81 -31.25 -44.75
C ALA A 49 -23.37 -30.81 -43.38
N PHE A 50 -24.49 -31.38 -42.95
CA PHE A 50 -25.05 -31.14 -41.63
C PHE A 50 -24.11 -31.58 -40.49
N VAL A 51 -23.54 -32.79 -40.57
CA VAL A 51 -22.59 -33.30 -39.57
C VAL A 51 -21.33 -32.44 -39.50
N VAL A 52 -20.80 -32.01 -40.65
CA VAL A 52 -19.65 -31.09 -40.72
C VAL A 52 -19.98 -29.75 -40.09
N ASN A 53 -21.15 -29.17 -40.40
CA ASN A 53 -21.61 -27.91 -39.79
C ASN A 53 -21.75 -28.03 -38.27
N VAL A 54 -22.35 -29.11 -37.77
CA VAL A 54 -22.49 -29.37 -36.33
C VAL A 54 -21.10 -29.54 -35.69
N GLY A 55 -20.19 -30.27 -36.33
CA GLY A 55 -18.81 -30.44 -35.86
C GLY A 55 -18.06 -29.11 -35.76
N MET A 56 -18.17 -28.25 -36.78
CA MET A 56 -17.59 -26.91 -36.77
C MET A 56 -18.19 -26.04 -35.66
N LEU A 57 -19.52 -26.07 -35.47
CA LEU A 57 -20.20 -25.29 -34.43
C LEU A 57 -19.80 -25.74 -33.02
N VAL A 58 -19.70 -27.06 -32.78
CA VAL A 58 -19.24 -27.60 -31.49
C VAL A 58 -17.79 -27.18 -31.22
N ASN A 59 -16.91 -27.29 -32.22
CA ASN A 59 -15.52 -26.86 -32.09
C ASN A 59 -15.44 -25.35 -31.79
N ALA A 60 -16.19 -24.54 -32.53
CA ALA A 60 -16.23 -23.08 -32.34
C ALA A 60 -16.78 -22.71 -30.95
N LYS A 61 -17.77 -23.46 -30.44
CA LYS A 61 -18.32 -23.28 -29.09
C LYS A 61 -17.33 -23.64 -27.99
N ILE A 62 -16.59 -24.74 -28.13
CA ILE A 62 -15.53 -25.13 -27.18
C ILE A 62 -14.43 -24.06 -27.16
N ASN A 63 -14.00 -23.61 -28.34
CA ASN A 63 -12.99 -22.54 -28.45
C ASN A 63 -13.49 -21.22 -27.82
N LEU A 64 -14.76 -20.86 -28.03
CA LEU A 64 -15.36 -19.68 -27.43
C LEU A 64 -15.41 -19.77 -25.91
N GLN A 65 -15.76 -20.93 -25.35
CA GLN A 65 -15.76 -21.13 -23.90
C GLN A 65 -14.35 -21.07 -23.31
N ASN A 66 -13.37 -21.72 -23.94
CA ASN A 66 -11.97 -21.66 -23.50
C ASN A 66 -11.43 -20.22 -23.53
N ALA A 67 -11.78 -19.45 -24.57
CA ALA A 67 -11.43 -18.03 -24.66
C ALA A 67 -12.10 -17.20 -23.56
N ALA A 68 -13.38 -17.46 -23.27
CA ALA A 68 -14.09 -16.78 -22.18
C ALA A 68 -13.47 -17.11 -20.81
N ASP A 69 -13.14 -18.37 -20.54
CA ASP A 69 -12.49 -18.79 -19.30
C ASP A 69 -11.12 -18.14 -19.12
N LEU A 70 -10.31 -18.07 -20.20
CA LEU A 70 -9.01 -17.41 -20.16
C LEU A 70 -9.14 -15.90 -19.94
N ALA A 71 -10.13 -15.25 -20.57
CA ALA A 71 -10.40 -13.83 -20.36
C ALA A 71 -10.87 -13.52 -18.93
N ALA A 72 -11.77 -14.34 -18.39
CA ALA A 72 -12.18 -14.23 -16.99
C ALA A 72 -10.98 -14.42 -16.04
N TYR A 73 -10.12 -15.39 -16.34
CA TYR A 73 -8.90 -15.65 -15.59
C TYR A 73 -7.93 -14.46 -15.65
N ALA A 74 -7.68 -13.90 -16.84
CA ALA A 74 -6.77 -12.77 -17.04
C ALA A 74 -7.25 -11.50 -16.33
N GLY A 75 -8.53 -11.15 -16.45
CA GLY A 75 -9.10 -10.00 -15.74
C GLY A 75 -9.05 -10.17 -14.22
N ALA A 76 -9.36 -11.38 -13.72
CA ALA A 76 -9.21 -11.68 -12.29
C ALA A 76 -7.73 -11.67 -11.84
N ALA A 77 -6.79 -12.09 -12.68
CA ALA A 77 -5.36 -12.02 -12.38
C ALA A 77 -4.89 -10.57 -12.19
N THR A 78 -5.33 -9.65 -13.05
CA THR A 78 -5.05 -8.21 -12.91
C THR A 78 -5.59 -7.65 -11.59
N GLN A 79 -6.84 -7.99 -11.23
CA GLN A 79 -7.43 -7.60 -9.94
C GLN A 79 -6.66 -8.18 -8.76
N ALA A 80 -6.23 -9.45 -8.84
CA ALA A 80 -5.53 -10.12 -7.76
C ALA A 80 -4.12 -9.52 -7.52
N ARG A 81 -3.45 -9.07 -8.59
CA ARG A 81 -2.22 -8.28 -8.52
C ARG A 81 -2.47 -6.93 -7.84
N GLN A 82 -3.52 -6.20 -8.21
CA GLN A 82 -3.90 -4.92 -7.58
C GLN A 82 -4.22 -5.08 -6.09
N LEU A 83 -4.96 -6.13 -5.70
CA LEU A 83 -5.22 -6.46 -4.29
C LEU A 83 -3.92 -6.74 -3.52
N THR A 84 -2.96 -7.40 -4.17
CA THR A 84 -1.64 -7.66 -3.59
C THR A 84 -0.84 -6.37 -3.41
N GLN A 85 -0.87 -5.45 -4.39
CA GLN A 85 -0.27 -4.12 -4.26
C GLN A 85 -0.89 -3.32 -3.11
N ILE A 86 -2.23 -3.32 -2.97
CA ILE A 86 -2.92 -2.71 -1.82
C ILE A 86 -2.41 -3.30 -0.51
N SER A 87 -2.25 -4.63 -0.43
CA SER A 87 -1.76 -5.28 0.78
C SER A 87 -0.33 -4.86 1.15
N TYR A 88 0.55 -4.68 0.15
CA TYR A 88 1.91 -4.19 0.39
C TYR A 88 1.92 -2.74 0.87
N LEU A 89 1.10 -1.88 0.26
CA LEU A 89 0.97 -0.49 0.71
C LEU A 89 0.36 -0.38 2.11
N ASN A 90 -0.59 -1.26 2.44
CA ASN A 90 -1.15 -1.31 3.78
C ASN A 90 -0.13 -1.75 4.83
N TYR A 91 0.78 -2.66 4.46
CA TYR A 91 1.91 -2.99 5.32
C TYR A 91 2.91 -1.84 5.42
N GLU A 92 3.11 -1.07 4.34
CA GLU A 92 3.96 0.11 4.38
C GLU A 92 3.42 1.17 5.35
N MET A 93 2.10 1.39 5.40
CA MET A 93 1.46 2.23 6.44
C MET A 93 1.83 1.72 7.85
N ARG A 94 1.71 0.42 8.09
CA ARG A 94 2.14 -0.20 9.36
C ARG A 94 3.62 0.07 9.69
N ARG A 95 4.52 0.00 8.69
CA ARG A 95 5.95 0.31 8.87
C ARG A 95 6.19 1.77 9.23
N GLN A 96 5.48 2.70 8.62
CA GLN A 96 5.60 4.13 8.93
C GLN A 96 5.12 4.44 10.34
N TYR A 97 4.08 3.75 10.82
CA TYR A 97 3.70 3.84 12.23
C TYR A 97 4.78 3.28 13.17
N LYS A 98 5.38 2.14 12.85
CA LYS A 98 6.52 1.59 13.61
C LYS A 98 7.71 2.56 13.64
N LYS A 99 8.03 3.21 12.53
CA LYS A 99 9.07 4.25 12.44
C LYS A 99 8.77 5.40 13.39
N PHE A 100 7.51 5.86 13.44
CA PHE A 100 7.07 6.86 14.42
C PHE A 100 7.19 6.36 15.85
N LEU A 101 6.74 5.14 16.16
CA LEU A 101 6.86 4.56 17.50
C LEU A 101 8.30 4.44 17.94
N PHE A 102 9.22 4.07 17.04
CA PHE A 102 10.64 4.04 17.36
C PHE A 102 11.19 5.44 17.69
N ARG A 103 10.86 6.44 16.88
CA ARG A 103 11.21 7.84 17.19
C ARG A 103 10.66 8.25 18.55
N TYR A 104 9.41 7.89 18.82
CA TYR A 104 8.71 8.31 20.01
C TYR A 104 9.18 7.59 21.29
N TYR A 105 9.19 6.25 21.31
CA TYR A 105 9.57 5.43 22.46
C TYR A 105 11.08 5.35 22.66
N VAL A 106 11.84 5.19 21.58
CA VAL A 106 13.29 4.97 21.68
C VAL A 106 14.01 6.32 21.67
N MET A 107 13.98 7.04 20.54
CA MET A 107 14.78 8.27 20.38
C MET A 107 14.34 9.38 21.32
N GLY A 108 13.04 9.62 21.42
CA GLY A 108 12.46 10.69 22.23
C GLY A 108 12.75 10.52 23.72
N ASN A 109 13.01 9.30 24.19
CA ASN A 109 13.27 9.03 25.60
C ASN A 109 14.76 8.81 25.92
N MET A 110 15.68 8.94 24.96
CA MET A 110 17.10 8.59 25.16
C MET A 110 17.78 9.36 26.30
N ALA A 111 17.36 10.60 26.57
CA ALA A 111 17.95 11.40 27.64
C ALA A 111 17.46 10.98 29.04
N GLN A 112 16.44 10.15 29.15
CA GLN A 112 15.88 9.78 30.45
C GLN A 112 16.75 8.75 31.17
N LYS A 113 16.78 8.82 32.51
CA LYS A 113 17.60 7.94 33.34
C LYS A 113 17.17 6.47 33.25
N THR A 114 15.89 6.23 32.97
CA THR A 114 15.29 4.90 32.81
C THR A 114 15.35 4.34 31.41
N HIS A 115 15.86 5.11 30.43
CA HIS A 115 16.08 4.57 29.10
C HIS A 115 17.06 3.37 29.20
N PRO A 116 16.83 2.26 28.49
CA PRO A 116 17.67 1.07 28.61
C PRO A 116 19.15 1.38 28.34
N ARG A 117 20.02 1.23 29.35
CA ARG A 117 21.48 1.47 29.22
C ARG A 117 22.31 0.19 29.01
N GLY A 118 21.70 -1.00 28.98
CA GLY A 118 22.42 -2.26 28.79
C GLY A 118 21.59 -3.50 29.14
N ALA A 119 22.12 -4.69 28.84
CA ALA A 119 21.46 -5.98 29.08
C ALA A 119 21.34 -6.37 30.57
N SER A 120 22.23 -5.83 31.42
CA SER A 120 22.33 -6.14 32.86
C SER A 120 21.66 -5.11 33.77
N GLY A 121 21.28 -3.95 33.24
CA GLY A 121 20.48 -2.96 33.96
C GLY A 121 19.01 -3.30 33.77
N GLY A 122 18.50 -4.22 34.60
CA GLY A 122 17.13 -4.72 34.51
C GLY A 122 16.09 -3.62 34.25
N THR A 123 15.04 -4.02 33.54
CA THR A 123 13.85 -3.24 33.18
C THR A 123 13.45 -2.24 34.27
N ARG A 124 13.68 -0.95 34.04
CA ARG A 124 13.04 0.06 34.88
C ARG A 124 11.76 0.49 34.19
N MET A 125 10.63 0.34 34.88
CA MET A 125 9.45 1.13 34.53
C MET A 125 9.90 2.58 34.38
N TRP A 126 9.46 3.17 33.28
CA TRP A 126 9.69 4.55 32.93
C TRP A 126 9.56 5.44 34.20
N SER A 127 10.61 6.18 34.58
CA SER A 127 10.68 6.98 35.83
C SER A 127 11.89 7.93 35.79
N PRO A 128 11.71 9.26 35.74
CA PRO A 128 12.81 10.20 35.85
C PRO A 128 13.23 10.21 37.31
N SER A 129 14.47 9.81 37.55
CA SER A 129 15.11 9.70 38.87
C SER A 129 14.45 8.69 39.82
N GLY A 130 15.25 7.95 40.59
CA GLY A 130 14.75 7.06 41.66
C GLY A 130 14.22 7.82 42.87
N THR A 131 13.76 9.05 42.65
CA THR A 131 13.17 9.96 43.62
C THR A 131 11.75 10.25 43.15
N ASN A 132 10.81 10.30 44.08
CA ASN A 132 9.36 10.29 43.86
C ASN A 132 8.77 11.44 42.99
N SER A 133 9.55 12.31 42.35
CA SER A 133 9.04 13.63 41.93
C SER A 133 8.58 13.77 40.48
N THR A 134 8.96 12.93 39.50
CA THR A 134 8.55 13.18 38.10
C THR A 134 8.20 11.95 37.26
N VAL A 135 7.64 10.89 37.83
CA VAL A 135 7.21 9.74 37.01
C VAL A 135 5.98 10.08 36.13
N TYR A 136 6.16 10.61 34.91
CA TYR A 136 5.14 10.70 33.84
C TYR A 136 4.39 9.38 33.52
N GLY A 137 4.94 8.18 33.74
CA GLY A 137 4.31 6.88 33.48
C GLY A 137 4.08 6.55 31.99
N MET A 138 4.71 7.27 31.06
CA MET A 138 4.45 7.18 29.62
C MET A 138 5.65 7.65 28.79
N PRO A 139 5.81 7.25 27.53
CA PRO A 139 6.82 7.82 26.64
C PRO A 139 6.63 9.33 26.48
N VAL A 140 7.73 10.09 26.59
CA VAL A 140 7.75 11.55 26.44
C VAL A 140 8.98 11.97 25.66
N VAL A 141 8.80 12.84 24.66
CA VAL A 141 9.91 13.41 23.89
C VAL A 141 10.67 14.41 24.75
N CYS A 142 11.87 14.02 25.17
CA CYS A 142 12.85 14.88 25.80
C CYS A 142 14.26 14.43 25.37
N MET A 143 14.88 15.23 24.50
CA MET A 143 16.23 14.95 24.00
C MET A 143 17.19 16.02 24.47
N THR A 144 18.43 15.62 24.76
CA THR A 144 19.52 16.53 25.15
C THR A 144 20.51 16.68 24.00
N PHE A 145 20.81 17.92 23.63
CA PHE A 145 21.78 18.22 22.57
C PHE A 145 23.19 18.48 23.09
N ASN A 146 23.36 18.59 24.42
CA ASN A 146 24.64 18.73 25.08
C ASN A 146 24.84 17.56 26.05
N PRO A 147 25.92 16.75 25.93
CA PRO A 147 26.17 15.62 26.82
C PRO A 147 26.38 16.01 28.29
N GLY A 148 26.78 17.27 28.55
CA GLY A 148 27.00 17.78 29.92
C GLY A 148 25.73 18.16 30.68
N ASP A 149 24.64 18.47 29.96
CA ASP A 149 23.45 19.11 30.54
C ASP A 149 22.18 18.30 30.27
N ASN A 150 21.81 17.45 31.22
CA ASN A 150 20.60 16.63 31.11
C ASN A 150 19.40 17.23 31.83
N PHE A 151 18.81 18.25 31.22
CA PHE A 151 17.60 18.92 31.72
C PHE A 151 16.38 18.00 31.80
N CYS A 152 16.34 16.90 31.03
CA CYS A 152 15.26 15.92 31.10
C CYS A 152 15.18 15.18 32.44
N GLN A 153 16.22 15.30 33.26
CA GLN A 153 16.31 14.69 34.59
C GLN A 153 16.28 15.72 35.73
N VAL A 154 16.19 17.01 35.41
CA VAL A 154 16.16 18.08 36.40
C VAL A 154 14.72 18.32 36.83
N GLU A 155 14.43 18.12 38.11
CA GLU A 155 13.10 18.40 38.68
C GLU A 155 12.77 19.89 38.66
N VAL A 156 13.75 20.72 39.03
CA VAL A 156 13.66 22.17 39.05
C VAL A 156 15.05 22.73 38.74
N LEU A 157 15.18 23.53 37.69
CA LEU A 157 16.36 24.35 37.50
C LEU A 157 16.12 25.66 38.25
N ALA A 158 16.65 25.74 39.47
CA ALA A 158 16.47 26.89 40.35
C ALA A 158 16.96 28.19 39.68
N ARG A 159 16.24 29.29 39.95
CA ARG A 159 16.67 30.63 39.55
C ARG A 159 17.98 31.03 40.21
N LEU A 160 18.79 31.85 39.53
CA LEU A 160 19.94 32.48 40.16
C LEU A 160 19.46 33.52 41.18
N GLN A 161 19.98 33.47 42.41
CA GLN A 161 19.70 34.50 43.40
C GLN A 161 20.53 35.74 43.07
N ILE A 162 19.85 36.77 42.57
CA ILE A 162 20.47 38.06 42.24
C ILE A 162 20.35 38.97 43.47
N PRO A 163 21.47 39.41 44.09
CA PRO A 163 21.41 40.32 45.23
C PRO A 163 20.87 41.70 44.82
N ASN A 164 20.30 42.43 45.79
CA ASN A 164 19.79 43.78 45.55
C ASN A 164 20.94 44.75 45.21
N PRO A 165 20.73 45.71 44.28
CA PRO A 165 21.74 46.69 43.94
C PRO A 165 22.07 47.59 45.13
N SER A 166 23.37 47.88 45.32
CA SER A 166 23.85 48.83 46.32
C SER A 166 24.31 50.10 45.61
N PRO A 167 23.81 51.29 45.98
CA PRO A 167 24.15 52.54 45.30
C PRO A 167 25.61 52.98 45.47
N LEU A 168 26.32 52.42 46.46
CA LEU A 168 27.72 52.80 46.77
C LEU A 168 28.77 51.84 46.20
N ASP A 169 28.36 50.75 45.54
CA ASP A 169 29.27 49.72 45.06
C ASP A 169 29.09 49.44 43.56
N ALA A 170 29.85 50.16 42.74
CA ALA A 170 29.88 49.99 41.29
C ALA A 170 30.34 48.58 40.85
N VAL A 171 31.17 47.92 41.66
CA VAL A 171 31.63 46.55 41.39
C VAL A 171 30.47 45.57 41.60
N ASN A 172 29.72 45.73 42.69
CA ASN A 172 28.53 44.92 42.96
C ASN A 172 27.45 45.11 41.88
N ASN A 173 27.24 46.33 41.39
CA ASN A 173 26.28 46.58 40.31
C ASN A 173 26.69 45.89 39.00
N THR A 174 27.99 45.89 38.66
CA THR A 174 28.50 45.17 37.49
C THR A 174 28.31 43.64 37.61
N LEU A 175 28.53 43.08 38.81
CA LEU A 175 28.31 41.65 39.07
C LEU A 175 26.81 41.29 38.99
N ILE A 176 25.93 42.15 39.51
CA ILE A 176 24.48 41.99 39.41
C ILE A 176 24.03 41.96 37.94
N ASP A 177 24.57 42.84 37.10
CA ASP A 177 24.24 42.85 35.67
C ASP A 177 24.75 41.60 34.95
N GLN A 178 25.90 41.05 35.34
CA GLN A 178 26.36 39.74 34.86
C GLN A 178 25.45 38.60 35.32
N LEU A 179 24.98 38.61 36.57
CA LEU A 179 24.04 37.60 37.07
C LEU A 179 22.69 37.69 36.36
N LYS A 180 22.17 38.89 36.09
CA LYS A 180 20.97 39.10 35.26
C LYS A 180 21.18 38.57 33.84
N ALA A 181 22.34 38.80 33.25
CA ALA A 181 22.67 38.26 31.93
C ALA A 181 22.71 36.72 31.94
N LEU A 182 23.34 36.10 32.94
CA LEU A 182 23.34 34.64 33.12
C LEU A 182 21.93 34.08 33.34
N GLU A 183 21.10 34.74 34.14
CA GLU A 183 19.71 34.35 34.36
C GLU A 183 18.88 34.45 33.08
N SER A 184 19.10 35.50 32.26
CA SER A 184 18.47 35.62 30.95
C SER A 184 18.88 34.49 30.00
N ILE A 185 20.15 34.07 30.04
CA ILE A 185 20.67 32.94 29.25
C ILE A 185 20.03 31.64 29.74
N ARG A 186 19.90 31.45 31.07
CA ARG A 186 19.22 30.30 31.69
C ARG A 186 17.78 30.19 31.18
N LEU A 187 17.01 31.27 31.27
CA LEU A 187 15.61 31.32 30.83
C LEU A 187 15.45 31.07 29.32
N GLN A 188 16.32 31.68 28.51
CA GLN A 188 16.34 31.46 27.06
C GLN A 188 16.68 30.00 26.74
N GLY A 189 17.64 29.40 27.44
CA GLY A 189 18.00 27.99 27.32
C GLY A 189 16.82 27.08 27.63
N CYS A 190 16.16 27.27 28.77
CA CYS A 190 14.96 26.51 29.15
C CYS A 190 13.87 26.56 28.07
N LYS A 191 13.58 27.77 27.58
CA LYS A 191 12.55 27.99 26.56
C LYS A 191 12.92 27.37 25.22
N SER A 192 14.18 27.50 24.80
CA SER A 192 14.68 26.94 23.54
C SER A 192 14.63 25.42 23.54
N ILE A 193 15.04 24.80 24.65
CA ILE A 193 15.00 23.35 24.84
C ILE A 193 13.58 22.80 24.73
N GLY A 194 12.64 23.38 25.49
CA GLY A 194 11.24 22.94 25.47
C GLY A 194 10.61 23.06 24.09
N LYS A 195 10.84 24.19 23.42
CA LYS A 195 10.43 24.40 22.03
C LYS A 195 11.04 23.40 21.07
N THR A 196 12.32 23.05 21.25
CA THR A 196 13.01 22.10 20.38
C THR A 196 12.43 20.70 20.49
N ASN A 197 12.12 20.21 21.70
CA ASN A 197 11.45 18.92 21.90
C ASN A 197 10.06 18.89 21.25
N LEU A 198 9.27 19.94 21.45
CA LEU A 198 7.94 20.06 20.85
C LEU A 198 8.01 20.17 19.32
N GLN A 199 8.96 20.94 18.79
CA GLN A 199 9.18 21.09 17.35
C GLN A 199 9.63 19.79 16.71
N LEU A 200 10.50 19.02 17.37
CA LEU A 200 10.87 17.69 16.91
C LEU A 200 9.68 16.74 16.84
N LEU A 201 8.86 16.69 17.90
CA LEU A 201 7.63 15.90 17.91
C LEU A 201 6.70 16.32 16.76
N ASN A 202 6.55 17.63 16.53
CA ASN A 202 5.77 18.14 15.40
C ASN A 202 6.37 17.72 14.06
N TYR A 203 7.69 17.66 13.89
CA TYR A 203 8.28 17.13 12.66
C TYR A 203 8.01 15.63 12.49
N TRP A 204 8.13 14.84 13.55
CA TRP A 204 7.83 13.41 13.46
C TRP A 204 6.37 13.13 13.09
N LEU A 205 5.44 14.01 13.47
CA LEU A 205 4.03 13.89 13.14
C LEU A 205 3.66 14.51 11.79
N PHE A 206 4.14 15.72 11.49
CA PHE A 206 3.58 16.59 10.45
C PHE A 206 4.60 17.10 9.43
N ASN A 207 5.85 16.66 9.49
CA ASN A 207 6.85 17.11 8.50
C ASN A 207 6.41 16.71 7.09
N SER A 208 6.41 17.65 6.16
CA SER A 208 6.16 17.43 4.74
C SER A 208 7.40 17.64 3.87
N ASP A 209 8.49 18.18 4.45
CA ASP A 209 9.77 18.34 3.77
C ASP A 209 10.77 17.30 4.29
N PRO A 210 10.99 16.17 3.59
CA PRO A 210 11.83 15.09 4.08
C PRO A 210 13.28 15.51 4.37
N ASN A 211 13.75 16.59 3.74
CA ASN A 211 15.13 17.08 3.87
C ASN A 211 15.23 18.36 4.71
N LEU A 212 14.10 18.92 5.17
CA LEU A 212 13.99 20.21 5.87
C LEU A 212 14.70 21.37 5.14
N THR A 213 14.78 21.30 3.81
CA THR A 213 15.37 22.33 2.95
C THR A 213 14.68 23.68 3.07
N VAL A 214 13.35 23.70 3.21
CA VAL A 214 12.57 24.93 3.38
C VAL A 214 12.94 25.63 4.67
N VAL A 215 13.09 24.85 5.75
CA VAL A 215 13.48 25.37 7.07
C VAL A 215 14.93 25.88 7.04
N GLU A 216 15.83 25.15 6.39
CA GLU A 216 17.23 25.54 6.20
C GLU A 216 17.37 26.84 5.39
N ASN A 217 16.60 26.98 4.31
CA ASN A 217 16.60 28.19 3.49
C ASN A 217 16.03 29.38 4.26
N ALA A 218 14.92 29.21 4.98
CA ALA A 218 14.32 30.27 5.79
C ALA A 218 15.27 30.78 6.88
N LEU A 219 16.00 29.86 7.54
CA LEU A 219 16.99 30.22 8.55
C LEU A 219 18.24 30.89 7.94
N THR A 220 18.69 30.43 6.77
CA THR A 220 19.82 31.04 6.06
C THR A 220 19.48 32.47 5.61
N GLN A 221 18.25 32.70 5.14
CA GLN A 221 17.76 34.04 4.79
C GLN A 221 17.64 34.95 6.03
N ALA A 222 17.12 34.42 7.14
CA ALA A 222 17.06 35.16 8.40
C ALA A 222 18.47 35.55 8.89
N GLN A 223 19.46 34.70 8.68
CA GLN A 223 20.86 34.99 9.01
C GLN A 223 21.47 36.08 8.11
N GLY A 224 21.14 36.08 6.82
CA GLY A 224 21.58 37.14 5.88
C GLY A 224 21.07 38.52 6.30
N ASN A 225 19.85 38.59 6.83
CA ASN A 225 19.26 39.83 7.34
C ASN A 225 19.80 40.24 8.72
N ALA A 226 20.37 39.30 9.48
CA ALA A 226 20.90 39.54 10.82
C ALA A 226 22.38 39.96 10.84
N GLN A 227 22.94 40.46 9.74
CA GLN A 227 24.33 40.97 9.68
C GLN A 227 24.52 42.21 10.57
N ALA A 228 24.84 41.99 11.85
CA ALA A 228 25.82 42.71 12.68
C ALA A 228 25.58 42.40 14.19
N GLY A 229 26.05 41.24 14.67
CA GLY A 229 26.36 41.08 16.11
C GLY A 229 25.47 40.17 16.98
N GLY A 230 24.38 39.59 16.47
CA GLY A 230 23.51 38.73 17.27
C GLY A 230 24.05 37.31 17.51
N ARG A 231 24.57 37.01 18.71
CA ARG A 231 25.02 35.67 19.14
C ARG A 231 23.93 34.57 19.02
N GLY A 232 22.65 34.94 18.95
CA GLY A 232 21.51 34.01 18.86
C GLY A 232 21.47 33.15 17.59
N VAL A 233 21.69 33.74 16.41
CA VAL A 233 21.44 33.07 15.11
C VAL A 233 22.35 31.87 14.86
N LYS A 234 23.60 31.89 15.35
CA LYS A 234 24.55 30.76 15.20
C LYS A 234 24.10 29.52 15.99
N THR A 235 23.42 29.73 17.12
CA THR A 235 22.94 28.65 17.99
C THR A 235 21.77 27.94 17.33
N ASP A 236 20.85 28.69 16.71
CA ASP A 236 19.68 28.16 16.01
C ASP A 236 20.07 27.27 14.82
N LEU A 237 21.11 27.64 14.07
CA LEU A 237 21.60 26.83 12.95
C LEU A 237 22.20 25.49 13.42
N THR A 238 22.85 25.46 14.58
CA THR A 238 23.42 24.23 15.16
C THR A 238 22.32 23.29 15.63
N ILE A 239 21.29 23.84 16.28
CA ILE A 239 20.08 23.10 16.66
C ILE A 239 19.40 22.54 15.40
N LEU A 240 19.26 23.34 14.34
CA LEU A 240 18.67 22.89 13.09
C LEU A 240 19.44 21.72 12.46
N LYS A 241 20.77 21.80 12.39
CA LYS A 241 21.58 20.69 11.85
C LYS A 241 21.32 19.38 12.60
N THR A 242 21.15 19.48 13.91
CA THR A 242 20.87 18.32 14.75
C THR A 242 19.42 17.84 14.57
N LEU A 243 18.46 18.76 14.50
CA LEU A 243 17.06 18.44 14.17
C LEU A 243 16.94 17.76 12.81
N LYS A 244 17.67 18.23 11.79
CA LYS A 244 17.69 17.64 10.45
C LYS A 244 18.12 16.18 10.45
N ALA A 245 19.10 15.82 11.29
CA ALA A 245 19.52 14.43 11.44
C ALA A 245 18.43 13.56 12.12
N LEU A 246 17.69 14.12 13.07
CA LEU A 246 16.74 13.38 13.92
C LEU A 246 15.30 13.36 13.35
N ALA A 247 14.97 14.33 12.50
CA ALA A 247 13.66 14.53 11.91
C ALA A 247 13.64 14.33 10.38
N SER A 248 14.70 13.77 9.79
CA SER A 248 14.76 13.47 8.36
C SER A 248 13.62 12.53 7.93
N GLY A 249 13.11 12.70 6.71
CA GLY A 249 12.00 11.94 6.17
C GLY A 249 10.65 12.59 6.45
N ILE A 250 9.61 12.11 5.76
CA ILE A 250 8.28 12.64 5.93
C ILE A 250 7.71 12.27 7.31
N GLY A 251 6.89 13.14 7.88
CA GLY A 251 6.18 12.91 9.13
C GLY A 251 5.11 11.84 8.96
N LEU A 252 4.69 11.24 10.07
CA LEU A 252 3.70 10.16 10.08
C LEU A 252 2.44 10.53 9.30
N ILE A 253 1.82 11.67 9.61
CA ILE A 253 0.50 12.02 9.10
C ILE A 253 0.54 12.27 7.59
N PRO A 254 1.41 13.15 7.05
CA PRO A 254 1.56 13.30 5.60
C PRO A 254 1.89 11.99 4.87
N ARG A 255 2.70 11.10 5.48
CA ARG A 255 3.04 9.81 4.88
C ARG A 255 1.84 8.87 4.79
N GLU A 256 1.11 8.69 5.90
CA GLU A 256 -0.09 7.86 5.96
C GLU A 256 -1.17 8.37 5.00
N MET A 257 -1.30 9.69 4.85
CA MET A 257 -2.21 10.31 3.89
C MET A 257 -1.92 9.90 2.46
N ILE A 258 -0.65 10.00 2.06
CA ILE A 258 -0.21 9.65 0.71
C ILE A 258 -0.45 8.16 0.45
N LEU A 259 -0.02 7.29 1.36
CA LEU A 259 -0.17 5.84 1.21
C LEU A 259 -1.65 5.43 1.17
N ASN A 260 -2.47 5.96 2.06
CA ASN A 260 -3.91 5.73 2.06
C ASN A 260 -4.56 6.19 0.74
N ARG A 261 -4.18 7.37 0.22
CA ARG A 261 -4.69 7.83 -1.07
C ARG A 261 -4.32 6.88 -2.20
N ARG A 262 -3.05 6.46 -2.27
CA ARG A 262 -2.58 5.50 -3.29
C ARG A 262 -3.37 4.19 -3.24
N ILE A 263 -3.63 3.67 -2.03
CA ILE A 263 -4.46 2.48 -1.82
C ILE A 263 -5.87 2.67 -2.40
N HIS A 264 -6.52 3.79 -2.10
CA HIS A 264 -7.84 4.10 -2.64
C HIS A 264 -7.83 4.28 -4.15
N THR A 265 -6.79 4.87 -4.74
CA THR A 265 -6.67 4.95 -6.20
C THR A 265 -6.54 3.57 -6.86
N ILE A 266 -5.81 2.62 -6.26
CA ILE A 266 -5.80 1.22 -6.76
C ILE A 266 -7.18 0.57 -6.55
N ALA A 267 -7.87 0.85 -5.45
CA ALA A 267 -9.22 0.35 -5.22
C ALA A 267 -10.21 0.90 -6.26
N ASP A 268 -10.07 2.16 -6.67
CA ASP A 268 -10.83 2.80 -7.74
C ASP A 268 -10.57 2.10 -9.08
N TYR A 269 -9.35 1.62 -9.34
CA TYR A 269 -9.04 0.81 -10.54
C TYR A 269 -9.74 -0.55 -10.51
N ILE A 270 -9.78 -1.23 -9.35
CA ILE A 270 -10.53 -2.48 -9.20
C ILE A 270 -12.02 -2.23 -9.42
N ASN A 271 -12.53 -1.10 -8.90
CA ASN A 271 -13.90 -0.62 -9.02
C ASN A 271 -14.18 0.14 -10.32
N ALA A 272 -13.29 0.08 -11.31
CA ALA A 272 -13.53 0.72 -12.61
C ALA A 272 -14.83 0.18 -13.23
N LYS A 273 -15.64 1.10 -13.77
CA LYS A 273 -16.95 0.84 -14.37
C LYS A 273 -16.87 -0.34 -15.36
N PRO A 274 -17.82 -1.28 -15.36
CA PRO A 274 -17.85 -2.34 -16.37
C PRO A 274 -17.97 -1.75 -17.78
N LEU A 275 -17.26 -2.36 -18.73
CA LEU A 275 -17.35 -2.02 -20.14
C LEU A 275 -18.13 -3.09 -20.91
N SER A 276 -19.01 -2.64 -21.80
CA SER A 276 -19.80 -3.48 -22.72
C SER A 276 -19.35 -3.30 -24.17
N GLY A 277 -19.56 -4.33 -25.00
CA GLY A 277 -19.24 -4.26 -26.43
C GLY A 277 -17.75 -4.01 -26.71
N VAL A 278 -16.86 -4.49 -25.84
CA VAL A 278 -15.42 -4.33 -25.98
C VAL A 278 -14.94 -5.15 -27.18
N ASN A 279 -14.40 -4.46 -28.18
CA ASN A 279 -13.80 -5.01 -29.40
C ASN A 279 -12.34 -4.51 -29.53
N THR A 280 -11.67 -4.87 -30.63
CA THR A 280 -10.27 -4.50 -30.91
C THR A 280 -10.05 -2.99 -30.97
N GLU A 281 -10.94 -2.26 -31.65
CA GLU A 281 -10.90 -0.79 -31.73
C GLU A 281 -11.02 -0.16 -30.34
N ARG A 282 -11.99 -0.63 -29.53
CA ARG A 282 -12.19 -0.17 -28.17
C ARG A 282 -10.95 -0.43 -27.32
N VAL A 283 -10.37 -1.62 -27.37
CA VAL A 283 -9.12 -1.92 -26.63
C VAL A 283 -7.97 -1.01 -27.05
N ASN A 284 -7.82 -0.72 -28.35
CA ASN A 284 -6.81 0.22 -28.81
C ASN A 284 -7.03 1.64 -28.26
N SER A 285 -8.29 2.09 -28.16
CA SER A 285 -8.61 3.37 -27.51
C SER A 285 -8.29 3.37 -26.01
N LEU A 286 -8.58 2.26 -25.29
CA LEU A 286 -8.30 2.14 -23.86
C LEU A 286 -6.79 2.13 -23.56
N LYS A 287 -5.97 1.59 -24.47
CA LYS A 287 -4.50 1.62 -24.37
C LYS A 287 -3.91 3.02 -24.58
N GLN A 288 -4.61 3.88 -25.30
CA GLN A 288 -4.21 5.27 -25.55
C GLN A 288 -4.71 6.23 -24.47
N ASP A 289 -5.52 5.74 -23.53
CA ASP A 289 -6.02 6.52 -22.40
C ASP A 289 -4.86 7.00 -21.51
N ALA A 290 -4.99 8.21 -20.96
CA ALA A 290 -3.98 8.80 -20.08
C ALA A 290 -3.73 7.94 -18.84
N ASP A 291 -4.76 7.23 -18.38
CA ASP A 291 -4.69 6.26 -17.29
C ASP A 291 -5.03 4.83 -17.76
N TRP A 292 -4.27 4.32 -18.72
CA TRP A 292 -4.45 2.95 -19.25
C TRP A 292 -4.46 1.87 -18.15
N ALA A 293 -3.78 2.11 -17.01
CA ALA A 293 -3.72 1.18 -15.87
C ALA A 293 -5.11 0.94 -15.24
N LYS A 294 -5.99 1.96 -15.25
CA LYS A 294 -7.40 1.83 -14.85
C LYS A 294 -8.14 0.81 -15.72
N ASN A 295 -7.79 0.74 -17.00
CA ASN A 295 -8.42 -0.12 -18.01
C ASN A 295 -7.70 -1.46 -18.22
N GLU A 296 -6.57 -1.71 -17.54
CA GLU A 296 -5.72 -2.89 -17.74
C GLU A 296 -6.49 -4.20 -17.53
N ARG A 297 -7.44 -4.24 -16.60
CA ARG A 297 -8.32 -5.39 -16.36
C ARG A 297 -9.05 -5.81 -17.65
N THR A 298 -9.74 -4.86 -18.28
CA THR A 298 -10.55 -5.11 -19.47
C THR A 298 -9.67 -5.38 -20.68
N ILE A 299 -8.55 -4.66 -20.82
CA ILE A 299 -7.58 -4.86 -21.91
C ILE A 299 -7.04 -6.30 -21.86
N GLN A 300 -6.50 -6.73 -20.71
CA GLN A 300 -5.91 -8.07 -20.57
C GLN A 300 -6.94 -9.18 -20.73
N ALA A 301 -8.16 -8.99 -20.23
CA ALA A 301 -9.26 -9.93 -20.42
C ALA A 301 -9.59 -10.12 -21.90
N PHE A 302 -9.83 -9.01 -22.63
CA PHE A 302 -10.18 -9.09 -24.05
C PHE A 302 -9.03 -9.67 -24.88
N GLU A 303 -7.79 -9.21 -24.68
CA GLU A 303 -6.64 -9.70 -25.46
C GLU A 303 -6.41 -11.20 -25.27
N SER A 304 -6.61 -11.70 -24.05
CA SER A 304 -6.49 -13.13 -23.75
C SER A 304 -7.55 -13.95 -24.49
N ALA A 305 -8.82 -13.51 -24.49
CA ALA A 305 -9.87 -14.15 -25.28
C ALA A 305 -9.55 -14.08 -26.79
N PHE A 306 -9.23 -12.89 -27.28
CA PHE A 306 -9.02 -12.62 -28.69
C PHE A 306 -7.89 -13.47 -29.29
N GLN A 307 -6.75 -13.58 -28.59
CA GLN A 307 -5.62 -14.40 -29.02
C GLN A 307 -5.93 -15.91 -28.99
N THR A 308 -6.87 -16.33 -28.14
CA THR A 308 -7.27 -17.76 -28.02
C THR A 308 -8.22 -18.19 -29.12
N LEU A 309 -9.10 -17.30 -29.59
CA LEU A 309 -10.12 -17.65 -30.62
C LEU A 309 -9.51 -17.99 -31.98
N GLY A 310 -8.32 -17.46 -32.28
CA GLY A 310 -7.59 -17.69 -33.53
C GLY A 310 -8.31 -17.10 -34.76
N THR A 311 -7.54 -16.84 -35.83
CA THR A 311 -8.08 -16.18 -37.05
C THR A 311 -8.88 -17.10 -37.97
N HIS A 312 -8.94 -18.42 -37.69
CA HIS A 312 -9.52 -19.41 -38.61
C HIS A 312 -10.95 -19.83 -38.28
N THR A 313 -11.42 -19.56 -37.06
CA THR A 313 -12.77 -19.96 -36.62
C THR A 313 -13.76 -18.80 -36.74
N PHE A 314 -13.26 -17.56 -36.68
CA PHE A 314 -14.04 -16.33 -36.68
C PHE A 314 -13.45 -15.37 -37.73
N ASP A 315 -13.93 -15.46 -38.97
CA ASP A 315 -13.42 -14.64 -40.11
C ASP A 315 -13.63 -13.13 -39.89
N ASN A 316 -14.67 -12.76 -39.13
CA ASN A 316 -14.99 -11.39 -38.81
C ASN A 316 -14.51 -11.05 -37.39
N LEU A 317 -13.31 -10.46 -37.29
CA LEU A 317 -12.74 -10.04 -36.00
C LEU A 317 -13.60 -8.98 -35.29
N ASP A 318 -14.37 -8.19 -36.05
CA ASP A 318 -15.27 -7.17 -35.50
C ASP A 318 -16.53 -7.77 -34.86
N SER A 319 -16.79 -9.06 -35.12
CA SER A 319 -17.89 -9.80 -34.48
C SER A 319 -17.59 -10.24 -33.05
N ILE A 320 -16.32 -10.20 -32.63
CA ILE A 320 -15.89 -10.60 -31.29
C ILE A 320 -16.12 -9.41 -30.34
N GLN A 321 -17.04 -9.60 -29.40
CA GLN A 321 -17.41 -8.60 -28.40
C GLN A 321 -17.39 -9.20 -27.01
N MET A 322 -16.75 -8.49 -26.08
CA MET A 322 -16.74 -8.84 -24.66
C MET A 322 -17.54 -7.81 -23.86
N THR A 323 -18.36 -8.30 -22.93
CA THR A 323 -19.11 -7.47 -21.99
C THR A 323 -18.77 -7.92 -20.56
N GLU A 324 -18.34 -7.00 -19.72
CA GLU A 324 -18.07 -7.26 -18.30
C GLU A 324 -19.39 -7.33 -17.51
N LEU A 325 -19.57 -8.40 -16.71
CA LEU A 325 -20.76 -8.69 -15.92
C LEU A 325 -20.51 -8.38 -14.43
N ILE A 326 -20.12 -7.15 -14.14
CA ILE A 326 -19.67 -6.70 -12.81
C ILE A 326 -20.74 -5.81 -12.18
N PRO A 327 -21.02 -5.92 -10.87
CA PRO A 327 -22.05 -5.15 -10.19
C PRO A 327 -21.84 -3.65 -10.37
N GLU A 328 -22.86 -2.98 -10.90
CA GLU A 328 -22.86 -1.52 -11.05
C GLU A 328 -23.38 -0.85 -9.77
N ALA A 329 -22.72 0.22 -9.37
CA ALA A 329 -23.13 1.18 -8.35
C ALA A 329 -23.07 2.60 -8.96
N LEU A 330 -23.60 3.59 -8.22
CA LEU A 330 -23.68 4.98 -8.69
C LEU A 330 -22.31 5.53 -9.14
N ASP A 331 -21.23 5.15 -8.44
CA ASP A 331 -19.88 5.68 -8.64
C ASP A 331 -18.91 4.68 -9.32
N GLY A 332 -19.41 3.59 -9.92
CA GLY A 332 -18.57 2.60 -10.58
C GLY A 332 -18.96 1.16 -10.24
N ALA A 333 -17.99 0.24 -10.27
CA ALA A 333 -18.23 -1.14 -9.87
C ALA A 333 -18.15 -1.28 -8.33
N ASN A 334 -19.02 -2.11 -7.74
CA ASN A 334 -18.95 -2.44 -6.32
C ASN A 334 -18.23 -3.78 -6.10
N LEU A 335 -16.91 -3.80 -6.32
CA LEU A 335 -16.07 -5.00 -6.24
C LEU A 335 -15.15 -5.04 -5.03
N LEU A 336 -14.77 -3.88 -4.51
CA LEU A 336 -13.92 -3.74 -3.36
C LEU A 336 -14.33 -2.51 -2.55
N THR A 337 -14.77 -2.73 -1.31
CA THR A 337 -14.88 -1.63 -0.34
C THR A 337 -13.79 -1.78 0.71
N LEU A 338 -13.02 -0.72 0.89
CA LEU A 338 -12.00 -0.61 1.90
C LEU A 338 -12.50 0.30 3.03
N LYS A 339 -12.31 -0.15 4.27
CA LYS A 339 -12.58 0.65 5.46
C LYS A 339 -11.26 1.05 6.07
N ASN A 340 -11.10 2.35 6.33
CA ASN A 340 -9.92 2.87 7.00
C ASN A 340 -9.91 2.41 8.45
N ILE A 341 -8.76 1.95 8.92
CA ILE A 341 -8.47 1.75 10.34
C ILE A 341 -7.96 3.09 10.84
N THR A 342 -8.80 3.84 11.54
CA THR A 342 -8.44 5.17 12.03
C THR A 342 -8.02 5.13 13.48
N THR A 343 -7.00 5.92 13.81
CA THR A 343 -6.43 6.00 15.16
C THR A 343 -6.51 7.44 15.68
N LYS A 344 -6.61 7.59 17.01
CA LYS A 344 -6.50 8.85 17.73
C LYS A 344 -5.63 8.60 18.96
N PHE A 345 -4.58 9.38 19.14
CA PHE A 345 -3.65 9.19 20.25
C PHE A 345 -3.09 10.50 20.77
N ASP A 346 -2.65 10.49 22.01
CA ASP A 346 -1.91 11.58 22.63
C ASP A 346 -0.42 11.34 22.48
N THR A 347 0.30 12.41 22.15
CA THR A 347 1.76 12.44 22.22
C THR A 347 2.19 13.45 23.27
N PHE A 348 3.36 13.22 23.84
CA PHE A 348 3.85 14.00 24.98
C PHE A 348 5.27 14.49 24.70
N ALA A 349 5.52 15.75 25.04
CA ALA A 349 6.86 16.34 25.01
C ALA A 349 7.12 17.11 26.31
N VAL A 350 8.38 17.20 26.72
CA VAL A 350 8.79 18.08 27.81
C VAL A 350 8.99 19.49 27.27
N GLU A 351 8.19 20.43 27.76
CA GLU A 351 8.46 21.87 27.68
C GLU A 351 8.96 22.36 29.04
N MET A 352 9.81 23.38 29.09
CA MET A 352 10.14 24.00 30.38
C MET A 352 9.17 25.15 30.59
N ASN A 353 8.34 25.08 31.63
CA ASN A 353 7.31 26.09 31.90
C ASN A 353 7.92 27.49 31.92
N SER A 354 7.42 28.35 31.03
CA SER A 354 7.66 29.80 31.06
C SER A 354 6.36 30.59 31.15
N GLU A 355 5.22 29.93 31.40
CA GLU A 355 3.92 30.59 31.42
C GLU A 355 3.95 31.75 32.41
N THR A 356 3.84 32.96 31.86
CA THR A 356 3.79 34.23 32.59
C THR A 356 5.01 34.57 33.44
N ILE A 357 6.23 34.25 32.99
CA ILE A 357 7.41 34.93 33.55
C ILE A 357 7.47 36.32 32.89
N PRO A 358 7.04 37.42 33.55
CA PRO A 358 7.36 38.75 33.05
C PRO A 358 8.88 38.85 32.89
N PRO A 359 9.41 39.68 31.99
CA PRO A 359 10.85 39.96 31.90
C PRO A 359 11.33 40.77 33.14
N SER A 360 11.03 40.26 34.32
CA SER A 360 11.47 40.73 35.62
C SER A 360 12.66 39.87 36.07
N PRO A 361 13.64 40.44 36.78
CA PRO A 361 14.66 39.70 37.52
C PRO A 361 14.09 38.65 38.49
N ASP A 362 12.80 38.73 38.83
CA ASP A 362 12.09 37.78 39.71
C ASP A 362 11.58 36.52 39.00
N ALA A 363 12.25 36.08 37.95
CA ALA A 363 11.81 34.95 37.14
C ALA A 363 11.66 33.66 37.95
N ALA A 364 10.63 32.86 37.61
CA ALA A 364 10.37 31.58 38.23
C ALA A 364 11.46 30.54 37.89
N ASP A 365 11.58 29.52 38.74
CA ASP A 365 12.42 28.36 38.43
C ASP A 365 11.96 27.70 37.13
N CYS A 366 12.89 27.16 36.33
CA CYS A 366 12.46 26.40 35.15
C CYS A 366 12.06 25.00 35.63
N LYS A 367 10.78 24.67 35.48
CA LYS A 367 10.25 23.34 35.80
C LYS A 367 9.86 22.63 34.50
N PRO A 368 10.27 21.37 34.28
CA PRO A 368 9.77 20.60 33.17
C PRO A 368 8.27 20.42 33.35
N ASN A 369 7.53 20.84 32.34
CA ASN A 369 6.11 20.64 32.19
C ASN A 369 5.85 19.67 31.05
N LEU A 370 4.86 18.81 31.26
CA LEU A 370 4.43 17.86 30.27
C LEU A 370 3.43 18.54 29.35
N VAL A 371 3.82 18.76 28.09
CA VAL A 371 2.91 19.27 27.07
C VAL A 371 2.31 18.08 26.34
N VAL A 372 0.99 18.01 26.36
CA VAL A 372 0.22 17.05 25.59
C VAL A 372 -0.06 17.63 24.23
N LYS A 373 0.30 16.89 23.18
CA LYS A 373 -0.10 17.16 21.80
C LYS A 373 -1.09 16.07 21.39
N PRO A 374 -2.40 16.27 21.62
CA PRO A 374 -3.41 15.32 21.20
C PRO A 374 -3.45 15.29 19.68
N VAL A 375 -3.40 14.09 19.13
CA VAL A 375 -3.63 13.80 17.73
C VAL A 375 -5.06 13.27 17.60
N ASP A 376 -6.01 14.21 17.67
CA ASP A 376 -7.45 13.91 17.62
C ASP A 376 -8.00 13.89 16.17
N LEU A 377 -7.08 13.78 15.21
CA LEU A 377 -7.39 13.53 13.81
C LEU A 377 -7.56 12.02 13.63
N PRO A 378 -8.61 11.55 12.94
CA PRO A 378 -8.79 10.13 12.61
C PRO A 378 -7.81 9.73 11.51
N ILE A 379 -6.53 9.59 11.86
CA ILE A 379 -5.47 9.28 10.89
C ILE A 379 -5.67 7.82 10.43
N PRO A 380 -5.73 7.56 9.12
CA PRO A 380 -5.76 6.19 8.62
C PRO A 380 -4.39 5.56 8.88
N MET A 381 -4.35 4.49 9.68
CA MET A 381 -3.14 3.70 9.97
C MET A 381 -3.10 2.40 9.17
N GLY A 382 -4.11 2.21 8.33
CA GLY A 382 -4.26 1.09 7.45
C GLY A 382 -5.68 1.00 6.92
N VAL A 383 -5.93 -0.05 6.15
CA VAL A 383 -7.23 -0.40 5.60
C VAL A 383 -7.52 -1.88 5.84
N TYR A 384 -8.80 -2.22 5.88
CA TYR A 384 -9.24 -3.61 5.78
C TYR A 384 -10.37 -3.72 4.75
N LYS A 385 -10.49 -4.91 4.18
CA LYS A 385 -11.53 -5.22 3.19
C LYS A 385 -12.86 -5.50 3.90
N ASP A 386 -13.94 -4.91 3.40
CA ASP A 386 -15.28 -5.28 3.83
C ASP A 386 -15.61 -6.73 3.39
N PRO A 387 -15.88 -7.67 4.32
CA PRO A 387 -16.19 -9.05 3.97
C PRO A 387 -17.54 -9.20 3.26
N THR A 388 -18.44 -8.21 3.34
CA THR A 388 -19.78 -8.26 2.73
C THR A 388 -19.76 -8.04 1.21
N ILE A 389 -18.60 -7.69 0.64
CA ILE A 389 -18.44 -7.44 -0.80
C ILE A 389 -17.47 -8.46 -1.38
N LEU A 390 -17.98 -9.28 -2.30
CA LEU A 390 -17.19 -10.28 -2.98
C LEU A 390 -16.48 -9.65 -4.18
N THR A 391 -15.16 -9.72 -4.21
CA THR A 391 -14.41 -9.36 -5.42
C THR A 391 -14.42 -10.55 -6.37
N TYR A 392 -14.87 -10.33 -7.60
CA TYR A 392 -14.83 -11.29 -8.69
C TYR A 392 -14.74 -10.56 -10.03
N TYR A 393 -14.46 -11.31 -11.09
CA TYR A 393 -14.49 -10.84 -12.46
C TYR A 393 -15.34 -11.80 -13.28
N ALA A 394 -16.33 -11.28 -14.00
CA ALA A 394 -17.24 -12.07 -14.81
C ALA A 394 -17.43 -11.40 -16.17
N ILE A 395 -17.58 -12.20 -17.22
CA ILE A 395 -17.73 -11.72 -18.59
C ILE A 395 -18.76 -12.53 -19.37
N LYS A 396 -19.31 -11.88 -20.40
CA LYS A 396 -20.07 -12.43 -21.52
C LYS A 396 -19.24 -12.21 -22.79
N LEU A 397 -18.84 -13.29 -23.46
CA LEU A 397 -18.10 -13.23 -24.71
C LEU A 397 -19.03 -13.64 -25.86
N GLN A 398 -19.15 -12.79 -26.87
CA GLN A 398 -19.98 -13.01 -28.05
C GLN A 398 -19.11 -13.04 -29.30
N ALA A 399 -19.42 -13.95 -30.22
CA ALA A 399 -18.77 -14.03 -31.52
C ALA A 399 -19.72 -14.62 -32.56
N GLN A 400 -19.52 -14.31 -33.84
CA GLN A 400 -20.27 -14.90 -34.94
C GLN A 400 -19.43 -15.98 -35.62
N ALA A 401 -19.86 -17.24 -35.53
CA ALA A 401 -19.20 -18.33 -36.22
C ALA A 401 -19.76 -18.50 -37.63
N LYS A 402 -18.85 -18.60 -38.61
CA LYS A 402 -19.18 -18.89 -39.98
C LYS A 402 -19.32 -20.40 -40.18
N VAL A 403 -20.49 -20.82 -40.64
CA VAL A 403 -20.79 -22.23 -40.86
C VAL A 403 -20.89 -22.47 -42.37
N MET A 404 -19.95 -23.22 -42.94
CA MET A 404 -19.76 -23.31 -44.40
C MET A 404 -21.03 -23.67 -45.20
N PHE A 405 -21.89 -24.53 -44.65
CA PHE A 405 -23.09 -25.00 -45.34
C PHE A 405 -24.38 -24.62 -44.61
N SER A 406 -24.36 -23.57 -43.76
CA SER A 406 -25.57 -23.10 -43.07
C SER A 406 -26.43 -22.25 -44.02
N PRO A 407 -27.71 -22.61 -44.24
CA PRO A 407 -28.62 -21.74 -44.99
C PRO A 407 -29.06 -20.51 -44.17
N PHE A 408 -28.76 -20.49 -42.86
CA PHE A 408 -29.21 -19.45 -41.93
C PHE A 408 -28.18 -18.33 -41.73
N GLY A 409 -27.05 -18.37 -42.45
CA GLY A 409 -25.95 -17.43 -42.29
C GLY A 409 -25.09 -17.71 -41.04
N ASP A 410 -24.39 -16.67 -40.59
CA ASP A 410 -23.50 -16.74 -39.43
C ASP A 410 -24.29 -16.92 -38.14
N VAL A 411 -23.80 -17.79 -37.26
CA VAL A 411 -24.47 -18.12 -36.00
C VAL A 411 -23.81 -17.34 -34.87
N LYS A 412 -24.59 -16.48 -34.21
CA LYS A 412 -24.16 -15.78 -33.00
C LYS A 412 -24.04 -16.79 -31.85
N MET A 413 -22.87 -16.84 -31.23
CA MET A 413 -22.59 -17.67 -30.07
C MET A 413 -22.25 -16.78 -28.88
N THR A 414 -22.63 -17.25 -27.69
CA THR A 414 -22.34 -16.58 -26.42
C THR A 414 -21.70 -17.59 -25.47
N ALA A 415 -20.64 -17.17 -24.78
CA ALA A 415 -20.03 -17.89 -23.68
C ALA A 415 -19.97 -16.99 -22.43
N TYR A 416 -20.04 -17.63 -21.27
CA TYR A 416 -20.02 -16.96 -19.97
C TYR A 416 -18.91 -17.57 -19.14
N ALA A 417 -18.15 -16.72 -18.46
CA ALA A 417 -17.11 -17.16 -17.54
C ALA A 417 -16.99 -16.20 -16.37
N ALA A 418 -16.63 -16.75 -15.21
CA ALA A 418 -16.35 -15.97 -14.02
C ALA A 418 -15.18 -16.55 -13.23
N ALA A 419 -14.38 -15.65 -12.66
CA ALA A 419 -13.22 -16.00 -11.86
C ALA A 419 -13.16 -15.12 -10.61
N LYS A 420 -12.77 -15.72 -9.49
CA LYS A 420 -12.54 -15.05 -8.22
C LYS A 420 -11.03 -14.78 -8.06
N PRO A 421 -10.60 -13.52 -7.93
CA PRO A 421 -9.25 -13.19 -7.55
C PRO A 421 -9.03 -13.53 -6.07
N PHE A 422 -7.93 -14.22 -5.79
CA PHE A 422 -7.38 -14.38 -4.46
C PHE A 422 -6.15 -13.50 -4.38
N GLY A 423 -6.41 -12.25 -4.00
CA GLY A 423 -5.36 -11.34 -3.57
C GLY A 423 -4.82 -11.74 -2.20
N SER A 424 -3.69 -11.16 -1.87
CA SER A 424 -3.11 -11.34 -0.54
C SER A 424 -3.95 -10.66 0.55
N ARG A 425 -3.73 -11.04 1.81
CA ARG A 425 -4.45 -10.46 2.95
C ARG A 425 -4.17 -8.95 3.02
N ILE A 426 -5.18 -8.12 2.79
CA ILE A 426 -5.03 -6.66 2.79
C ILE A 426 -4.60 -6.19 4.18
N GLY A 427 -5.28 -6.63 5.22
CA GLY A 427 -4.94 -6.35 6.61
C GLY A 427 -6.00 -6.92 7.55
N PRO A 428 -5.68 -7.06 8.85
CA PRO A 428 -6.66 -7.47 9.84
C PRO A 428 -7.70 -6.38 10.07
N GLN A 429 -8.92 -6.75 10.43
CA GLN A 429 -9.84 -5.82 11.08
C GLN A 429 -9.29 -5.59 12.50
N LEU A 430 -8.79 -4.38 12.75
CA LEU A 430 -8.37 -3.97 14.09
C LEU A 430 -9.56 -3.32 14.77
N ASP A 431 -9.92 -3.83 15.94
CA ASP A 431 -10.67 -3.06 16.92
C ASP A 431 -9.78 -1.89 17.32
N GLY A 432 -10.23 -0.65 17.11
CA GLY A 432 -9.38 0.53 17.29
C GLY A 432 -8.69 0.64 18.66
N GLU A 433 -9.09 -0.16 19.66
CA GLU A 433 -8.42 -0.28 20.97
C GLU A 433 -7.11 -1.07 20.94
N ALA A 434 -6.82 -1.87 19.90
CA ALA A 434 -5.63 -2.71 19.82
C ALA A 434 -4.31 -1.98 19.61
N ASP A 435 -4.37 -0.74 19.14
CA ASP A 435 -3.20 0.09 18.85
C ASP A 435 -2.88 1.09 19.98
N PHE A 436 -3.45 0.90 21.19
CA PHE A 436 -3.22 1.82 22.31
C PHE A 436 -2.98 1.12 23.64
N THR A 437 -2.15 1.78 24.45
CA THR A 437 -2.13 1.54 25.90
C THR A 437 -2.84 2.67 26.62
N THR A 438 -3.68 2.31 27.59
CA THR A 438 -4.33 3.27 28.49
C THR A 438 -3.37 3.59 29.64
N GLY A 439 -2.70 4.74 29.53
CA GLY A 439 -1.94 5.32 30.63
C GLY A 439 -2.83 6.19 31.51
N SER A 440 -2.52 6.31 32.79
CA SER A 440 -3.11 7.36 33.65
C SER A 440 -2.07 8.44 33.95
N PRO A 441 -1.85 9.41 33.04
CA PRO A 441 -1.17 10.64 33.40
C PRO A 441 -1.85 11.28 34.61
N LYS A 442 -1.16 11.38 35.74
CA LYS A 442 -1.62 12.22 36.86
C LYS A 442 -0.85 13.53 36.84
N PRO A 443 -1.53 14.69 36.80
CA PRO A 443 -2.82 14.99 36.14
C PRO A 443 -2.58 15.59 34.75
N CYS A 444 -3.28 15.09 33.72
CA CYS A 444 -3.31 15.75 32.42
C CYS A 444 -4.76 16.14 32.08
N ILE A 445 -4.98 17.44 31.85
CA ILE A 445 -6.30 18.01 31.54
C ILE A 445 -6.47 18.00 30.02
N GLY A 446 -7.54 17.38 29.51
CA GLY A 446 -7.89 17.39 28.07
C GLY A 446 -7.27 16.29 27.21
N CYS A 447 -6.60 15.30 27.80
CA CYS A 447 -5.99 14.18 27.07
C CYS A 447 -6.98 13.03 26.88
N THR A 448 -6.87 12.32 25.76
CA THR A 448 -7.62 11.08 25.50
C THR A 448 -7.12 9.89 26.30
N LYS A 449 -5.92 9.99 26.90
CA LYS A 449 -5.20 8.93 27.62
C LYS A 449 -4.84 7.72 26.75
N ARG A 450 -4.85 7.91 25.42
CA ARG A 450 -4.48 6.88 24.43
C ARG A 450 -3.04 7.09 24.02
N ILE A 451 -2.14 6.28 24.54
CA ILE A 451 -0.72 6.34 24.15
C ILE A 451 -0.56 5.42 22.93
N PRO A 452 0.06 5.90 21.83
CA PRO A 452 0.24 5.09 20.64
C PRO A 452 1.07 3.85 20.98
N ASN A 453 0.62 2.66 20.59
CA ASN A 453 1.29 1.39 20.87
C ASN A 453 1.03 0.41 19.73
N LEU A 454 1.85 -0.63 19.58
CA LEU A 454 1.57 -1.72 18.67
C LEU A 454 1.97 -3.06 19.27
N PRO A 455 1.18 -4.13 19.09
CA PRO A 455 1.61 -5.47 19.46
C PRO A 455 2.79 -5.93 18.59
N VAL A 456 3.69 -6.70 19.21
CA VAL A 456 4.95 -7.16 18.60
C VAL A 456 5.08 -8.68 18.61
N LYS A 457 4.87 -9.31 19.76
CA LYS A 457 4.93 -10.77 19.91
C LYS A 457 3.58 -11.41 19.57
N LEU A 458 3.61 -12.70 19.23
CA LEU A 458 2.43 -13.44 18.80
C LEU A 458 1.27 -13.43 19.82
N LYS A 459 1.59 -13.40 21.12
CA LYS A 459 0.63 -13.42 22.23
C LYS A 459 0.36 -12.05 22.83
N ASP A 460 0.93 -10.98 22.27
CA ASP A 460 0.73 -9.63 22.80
C ASP A 460 -0.73 -9.24 22.73
N THR A 461 -1.23 -8.72 23.85
CA THR A 461 -2.52 -8.04 23.93
C THR A 461 -2.37 -6.57 23.53
N THR A 462 -3.47 -5.83 23.54
CA THR A 462 -3.49 -4.38 23.25
C THR A 462 -2.62 -3.57 24.23
N LYS A 463 -2.44 -4.10 25.45
CA LYS A 463 -1.62 -3.50 26.51
C LYS A 463 -0.14 -3.83 26.42
N ASP A 464 0.21 -4.85 25.63
CA ASP A 464 1.58 -5.29 25.40
C ASP A 464 2.10 -4.72 24.07
N GLY A 465 3.41 -4.73 23.82
CA GLY A 465 3.97 -4.19 22.58
C GLY A 465 5.18 -3.28 22.75
N TRP A 466 5.14 -2.09 22.14
CA TRP A 466 6.25 -1.12 22.14
C TRP A 466 6.54 -0.51 23.51
N ASN A 467 5.60 -0.59 24.44
CA ASN A 467 5.82 -0.24 25.84
C ASN A 467 6.66 -1.29 26.59
N MET A 468 6.90 -2.48 26.01
CA MET A 468 7.73 -3.50 26.61
C MET A 468 9.22 -3.18 26.47
N ASN A 469 9.96 -3.37 27.57
CA ASN A 469 11.37 -2.98 27.63
C ASN A 469 12.27 -3.79 26.72
N ASP A 470 11.97 -5.06 26.48
CA ASP A 470 12.71 -5.91 25.56
C ASP A 470 12.53 -5.46 24.10
N VAL A 471 11.35 -4.99 23.71
CA VAL A 471 11.10 -4.38 22.39
C VAL A 471 11.90 -3.08 22.23
N ILE A 472 11.82 -2.17 23.21
CA ILE A 472 12.58 -0.91 23.20
C ILE A 472 14.08 -1.20 23.15
N TYR A 473 14.57 -2.12 23.99
CA TYR A 473 15.99 -2.48 24.01
C TYR A 473 16.43 -3.17 22.72
N GLY A 474 15.62 -4.08 22.19
CA GLY A 474 15.87 -4.83 20.97
C GLY A 474 15.98 -3.93 19.75
N THR A 475 15.08 -2.95 19.61
CA THR A 475 15.13 -1.94 18.55
C THR A 475 16.28 -0.95 18.75
N PHE A 476 16.57 -0.56 20.00
CA PHE A 476 17.72 0.27 20.34
C PHE A 476 19.07 -0.37 19.97
N GLN A 477 19.14 -1.71 19.92
CA GLN A 477 20.35 -2.41 19.41
C GLN A 477 20.70 -2.02 17.97
N GLY A 478 19.75 -1.50 17.18
CA GLY A 478 20.01 -1.04 15.82
C GLY A 478 21.06 0.07 15.72
N PHE A 479 21.30 0.82 16.80
CA PHE A 479 22.38 1.82 16.85
C PHE A 479 23.78 1.23 17.01
N LYS A 480 23.91 -0.06 17.37
CA LYS A 480 25.24 -0.68 17.51
C LYS A 480 25.90 -0.77 16.14
N THR A 481 27.16 -0.35 16.08
CA THR A 481 27.98 -0.56 14.88
C THR A 481 28.49 -1.99 14.89
N GLY A 482 28.41 -2.68 13.75
CA GLY A 482 28.83 -4.08 13.62
C GLY A 482 30.31 -4.35 13.92
N GLY A 483 31.13 -3.30 14.16
CA GLY A 483 32.54 -3.40 14.51
C GLY A 483 32.88 -3.18 16.00
N ALA A 484 31.93 -2.76 16.84
CA ALA A 484 32.19 -2.56 18.27
C ALA A 484 32.26 -3.93 18.98
N GLN A 485 33.48 -4.47 19.14
CA GLN A 485 33.72 -5.83 19.68
C GLN A 485 33.14 -6.10 21.09
N ASN A 486 32.69 -5.07 21.81
CA ASN A 486 32.13 -5.21 23.17
C ASN A 486 30.66 -4.83 23.29
N GLY A 487 29.95 -4.66 22.16
CA GLY A 487 28.53 -4.29 22.19
C GLY A 487 28.25 -2.93 22.86
N ALA A 488 29.25 -2.05 22.94
CA ALA A 488 29.10 -0.68 23.38
C ALA A 488 28.39 0.13 22.29
N ILE A 489 27.43 0.98 22.69
CA ILE A 489 26.80 1.94 21.79
C ILE A 489 27.85 3.01 21.47
N PRO A 490 28.02 3.39 20.19
CA PRO A 490 28.98 4.43 19.85
C PRO A 490 28.63 5.73 20.60
N THR A 491 29.66 6.46 21.02
CA THR A 491 29.49 7.77 21.69
C THR A 491 28.89 8.82 20.76
N LEU A 492 28.98 8.61 19.45
CA LEU A 492 28.37 9.42 18.40
C LEU A 492 27.51 8.54 17.51
N ILE A 493 26.22 8.87 17.39
CA ILE A 493 25.29 8.18 16.50
C ILE A 493 25.39 8.83 15.12
N SER A 494 25.87 8.08 14.14
CA SER A 494 25.94 8.54 12.74
C SER A 494 24.59 8.43 12.05
N ARG A 495 24.45 9.07 10.87
CA ARG A 495 23.27 8.94 10.01
C ARG A 495 23.02 7.48 9.61
N ASP A 496 24.07 6.71 9.35
CA ASP A 496 23.93 5.31 8.97
C ASP A 496 23.44 4.46 10.13
N ASP A 497 23.82 4.79 11.37
CA ASP A 497 23.29 4.14 12.57
C ASP A 497 21.80 4.42 12.75
N MET A 498 21.36 5.66 12.47
CA MET A 498 19.95 6.04 12.44
C MET A 498 19.16 5.23 11.41
N LEU A 499 19.66 5.13 10.18
CA LEU A 499 19.00 4.38 9.11
C LEU A 499 18.88 2.90 9.46
N ARG A 500 19.95 2.27 9.97
CA ARG A 500 19.90 0.87 10.41
C ARG A 500 18.91 0.66 11.57
N ALA A 501 18.85 1.60 12.52
CA ALA A 501 17.89 1.51 13.61
C ALA A 501 16.44 1.68 13.13
N TYR A 502 16.20 2.56 12.15
CA TYR A 502 14.89 2.65 11.50
C TYR A 502 14.53 1.37 10.75
N ASP A 503 15.45 0.79 9.99
CA ASP A 503 15.22 -0.46 9.27
C ASP A 503 14.89 -1.61 10.23
N LEU A 504 15.58 -1.69 11.37
CA LEU A 504 15.30 -2.68 12.41
C LEU A 504 13.95 -2.43 13.10
N ALA A 505 13.59 -1.17 13.36
CA ALA A 505 12.31 -0.81 13.95
C ALA A 505 11.12 -1.12 13.03
N MET A 506 11.28 -0.90 11.73
CA MET A 506 10.28 -1.18 10.70
C MET A 506 10.24 -2.66 10.29
N PHE A 507 11.04 -3.51 10.93
CA PHE A 507 11.16 -4.91 10.59
C PHE A 507 9.89 -5.71 10.94
N PRO A 508 9.55 -6.76 10.18
CA PRO A 508 8.42 -7.63 10.47
C PRO A 508 8.52 -8.27 11.85
N ASN A 509 7.41 -8.31 12.58
CA ASN A 509 7.35 -8.92 13.91
C ASN A 509 6.38 -10.12 13.97
N PRO A 510 6.50 -11.01 14.98
CA PRO A 510 5.67 -12.22 15.07
C PRO A 510 4.16 -11.97 15.06
N TRP A 511 3.68 -10.85 15.62
CA TRP A 511 2.26 -10.52 15.59
C TRP A 511 1.72 -10.26 14.17
N GLU A 512 2.55 -9.75 13.27
CA GLU A 512 2.19 -9.44 11.88
C GLU A 512 2.09 -10.69 10.99
N SER A 513 2.73 -11.80 11.39
CA SER A 513 2.63 -13.08 10.68
C SER A 513 1.17 -13.50 10.53
N GLY A 514 0.77 -13.82 9.30
CA GLY A 514 -0.62 -14.19 9.00
C GLY A 514 -1.60 -13.03 8.92
N LYS A 515 -1.25 -11.81 9.35
CA LYS A 515 -2.18 -10.66 9.34
C LYS A 515 -1.96 -9.74 8.15
N TYR A 516 -0.69 -9.51 7.81
CA TYR A 516 -0.29 -8.69 6.66
C TYR A 516 0.34 -9.56 5.58
N ASN A 517 0.28 -9.06 4.36
CA ASN A 517 1.11 -9.58 3.29
C ASN A 517 2.40 -8.78 3.21
N ILE A 518 3.52 -9.42 3.52
CA ILE A 518 4.83 -8.78 3.63
C ILE A 518 5.68 -9.27 2.46
N ILE A 519 6.14 -8.32 1.65
CA ILE A 519 6.99 -8.59 0.49
C ILE A 519 8.42 -8.97 0.94
N GLY A 520 9.09 -9.87 0.22
CA GLY A 520 10.46 -10.29 0.53
C GLY A 520 11.02 -11.32 -0.47
N ASP A 521 12.28 -11.14 -0.88
CA ASP A 521 12.96 -11.96 -1.92
C ASP A 521 14.20 -12.72 -1.38
N LEU A 522 14.27 -12.97 -0.07
CA LEU A 522 15.47 -13.53 0.59
C LEU A 522 15.84 -14.95 0.12
N ASN A 523 14.86 -15.76 -0.26
CA ASN A 523 15.08 -17.08 -0.84
C ASN A 523 14.80 -17.00 -2.34
N ALA A 524 15.51 -17.80 -3.14
CA ALA A 524 15.22 -17.96 -4.56
C ALA A 524 13.82 -18.58 -4.71
N ASP A 525 12.78 -17.75 -4.66
CA ASP A 525 11.44 -18.13 -5.05
C ASP A 525 11.46 -18.25 -6.58
N PRO A 526 11.31 -19.46 -7.14
CA PRO A 526 11.43 -19.67 -8.58
C PRO A 526 10.27 -19.02 -9.35
N PHE A 527 9.22 -18.58 -8.65
CA PHE A 527 8.01 -18.04 -9.28
C PHE A 527 7.96 -16.52 -9.29
N VAL A 528 8.55 -15.84 -8.29
CA VAL A 528 8.40 -14.39 -8.16
C VAL A 528 9.68 -13.76 -7.61
N LYS A 529 10.23 -12.80 -8.37
CA LYS A 529 11.22 -11.84 -7.89
C LYS A 529 10.55 -10.47 -7.89
N ASN A 530 10.32 -9.91 -6.72
CA ASN A 530 9.64 -8.62 -6.59
C ASN A 530 10.61 -7.45 -6.72
N PHE A 531 11.84 -7.62 -6.26
CA PHE A 531 12.81 -6.55 -6.17
C PHE A 531 13.86 -6.66 -7.28
N GLU A 532 13.89 -5.63 -8.12
CA GLU A 532 14.90 -5.48 -9.15
C GLU A 532 16.19 -4.93 -8.51
N GLY A 533 17.31 -5.59 -8.79
CA GLY A 533 18.61 -5.20 -8.29
C GLY A 533 19.68 -6.10 -8.89
N ASP A 534 20.67 -5.45 -9.51
CA ASP A 534 21.96 -6.06 -9.78
C ASP A 534 22.64 -6.29 -8.43
N ALA A 535 23.20 -7.48 -8.18
CA ALA A 535 23.83 -7.80 -6.89
C ALA A 535 25.00 -6.85 -6.56
N VAL A 536 25.46 -6.08 -7.55
CA VAL A 536 26.67 -5.26 -7.53
C VAL A 536 26.44 -3.85 -6.98
N THR A 537 25.28 -3.21 -7.19
CA THR A 537 24.98 -1.90 -6.59
C THR A 537 24.13 -2.10 -5.36
N ALA A 538 24.76 -2.13 -4.18
CA ALA A 538 24.15 -2.31 -2.86
C ALA A 538 23.12 -1.22 -2.44
N ARG A 539 22.62 -0.40 -3.38
CA ARG A 539 21.44 0.44 -3.14
C ARG A 539 20.22 -0.48 -3.13
N ALA A 540 19.36 -0.26 -2.14
CA ALA A 540 18.27 -1.14 -1.75
C ALA A 540 17.57 -1.76 -2.97
N LYS A 541 17.36 -3.09 -2.96
CA LYS A 541 16.45 -3.68 -3.95
C LYS A 541 15.07 -3.06 -3.67
N LEU A 542 14.57 -2.27 -4.61
CA LEU A 542 13.30 -1.53 -4.50
C LEU A 542 12.24 -2.20 -5.38
N HIS A 543 11.03 -2.33 -4.86
CA HIS A 543 9.89 -2.83 -5.61
C HIS A 543 9.05 -1.63 -6.05
N ALA A 544 8.91 -1.44 -7.35
CA ALA A 544 8.13 -0.33 -7.92
C ALA A 544 6.69 -0.77 -8.17
N ILE A 545 5.73 -0.02 -7.64
CA ILE A 545 4.30 -0.24 -7.83
C ILE A 545 3.71 1.00 -8.50
N TRP A 546 2.94 0.81 -9.57
CA TRP A 546 2.09 1.86 -10.12
C TRP A 546 0.90 2.10 -9.19
N ALA A 547 0.90 3.23 -8.50
CA ALA A 547 -0.10 3.57 -7.49
C ALA A 547 -0.19 5.09 -7.37
N PRO A 548 -0.75 5.81 -8.34
CA PRO A 548 -0.71 7.26 -8.34
C PRO A 548 -1.46 7.89 -7.16
N ILE A 549 -0.98 9.03 -6.67
CA ILE A 549 -1.66 9.80 -5.61
C ILE A 549 -2.91 10.49 -6.16
N ILE A 550 -2.82 11.00 -7.38
CA ILE A 550 -3.92 11.59 -8.14
C ILE A 550 -3.94 10.86 -9.47
N SER A 551 -5.09 10.32 -9.87
CA SER A 551 -5.17 9.57 -11.11
C SER A 551 -4.73 10.43 -12.31
N PRO A 552 -3.91 9.88 -13.23
CA PRO A 552 -3.50 10.60 -14.44
C PRO A 552 -4.68 11.16 -15.25
N GLU A 553 -5.81 10.46 -15.27
CA GLU A 553 -7.07 10.90 -15.91
C GLU A 553 -7.56 12.24 -15.34
N LYS A 554 -7.56 12.40 -14.00
CA LYS A 554 -7.96 13.67 -13.36
C LYS A 554 -7.02 14.81 -13.72
N ILE A 555 -5.71 14.54 -13.76
CA ILE A 555 -4.70 15.54 -14.14
C ILE A 555 -4.89 15.93 -15.61
N ALA A 556 -5.11 14.96 -16.50
CA ALA A 556 -5.41 15.19 -17.91
C ALA A 556 -6.70 16.00 -18.11
N ALA A 557 -7.69 15.82 -17.22
CA ALA A 557 -8.91 16.61 -17.17
C ALA A 557 -8.73 18.02 -16.56
N GLY A 558 -7.52 18.42 -16.19
CA GLY A 558 -7.21 19.75 -15.66
C GLY A 558 -7.43 19.90 -14.16
N ALA A 559 -7.54 18.80 -13.40
CA ALA A 559 -7.68 18.87 -11.94
C ALA A 559 -6.47 19.59 -11.31
N ASN A 560 -6.75 20.59 -10.48
CA ASN A 560 -5.71 21.29 -9.73
C ASN A 560 -5.22 20.39 -8.58
N VAL A 561 -3.91 20.11 -8.55
CA VAL A 561 -3.26 19.32 -7.50
C VAL A 561 -3.58 19.85 -6.11
N ARG A 562 -3.58 21.17 -5.94
CA ARG A 562 -3.86 21.85 -4.67
C ARG A 562 -5.29 21.58 -4.18
N ASP A 563 -6.26 21.51 -5.09
CA ASP A 563 -7.66 21.26 -4.75
C ASP A 563 -7.87 19.79 -4.33
N GLU A 564 -7.23 18.85 -5.03
CA GLU A 564 -7.24 17.43 -4.64
C GLU A 564 -6.54 17.20 -3.29
N LEU A 565 -5.39 17.86 -3.03
CA LEU A 565 -4.72 17.81 -1.73
C LEU A 565 -5.55 18.46 -0.62
N THR A 566 -6.20 19.59 -0.91
CA THR A 566 -7.09 20.27 0.04
C THR A 566 -8.31 19.43 0.37
N THR A 567 -8.86 18.72 -0.62
CA THR A 567 -9.96 17.77 -0.45
C THR A 567 -9.51 16.59 0.39
N MET A 568 -8.34 16.00 0.10
CA MET A 568 -7.75 14.91 0.88
C MET A 568 -7.57 15.29 2.36
N ILE A 569 -7.01 16.47 2.63
CA ILE A 569 -6.85 17.00 3.99
C ILE A 569 -8.24 17.28 4.60
N GLY A 570 -9.16 17.85 3.83
CA GLY A 570 -10.53 18.14 4.27
C GLY A 570 -11.30 16.90 4.69
N ASP A 571 -11.24 15.82 3.92
CA ASP A 571 -11.96 14.57 4.19
C ASP A 571 -11.44 13.86 5.45
N MET A 572 -10.14 13.97 5.73
CA MET A 572 -9.58 13.52 7.01
C MET A 572 -10.10 14.35 8.18
N LEU A 573 -10.17 15.68 8.02
CA LEU A 573 -10.62 16.59 9.07
C LEU A 573 -12.12 16.43 9.36
N LYS A 574 -12.95 16.09 8.36
CA LYS A 574 -14.41 15.89 8.52
C LYS A 574 -14.79 14.80 9.54
N GLY A 575 -13.93 13.81 9.75
CA GLY A 575 -14.15 12.74 10.75
C GLY A 575 -13.76 13.13 12.18
N SER A 576 -13.12 14.29 12.38
CA SER A 576 -12.79 14.77 13.71
C SER A 576 -13.96 15.56 14.29
N LEU A 577 -14.47 15.12 15.44
CA LEU A 577 -15.47 15.87 16.25
C LEU A 577 -14.92 17.21 16.77
N LEU A 578 -13.67 17.53 16.48
CA LEU A 578 -13.10 18.83 16.77
C LEU A 578 -13.82 19.91 15.96
N ASN A 579 -14.32 20.90 16.68
CA ASN A 579 -14.66 22.19 16.12
C ASN A 579 -13.48 22.68 15.24
N PRO A 580 -13.74 23.19 14.02
CA PRO A 580 -12.71 23.71 13.10
C PRO A 580 -11.84 24.84 13.68
N THR A 581 -12.07 25.25 14.93
CA THR A 581 -11.32 26.25 15.67
C THR A 581 -10.03 25.73 16.35
N THR A 582 -9.82 24.41 16.43
CA THR A 582 -8.69 23.84 17.22
C THR A 582 -7.39 23.66 16.46
N LEU A 583 -7.45 23.43 15.14
CA LEU A 583 -6.30 23.60 14.26
C LEU A 583 -6.39 25.00 13.66
N SER A 584 -5.38 25.83 13.89
CA SER A 584 -5.35 27.14 13.26
C SER A 584 -5.38 26.98 11.74
N ASP A 585 -6.12 27.84 11.04
CA ASP A 585 -6.13 27.88 9.58
C ASP A 585 -4.71 27.99 9.01
N ASP A 586 -3.80 28.64 9.75
CA ASP A 586 -2.38 28.71 9.45
C ASP A 586 -1.71 27.34 9.37
N PHE A 587 -2.00 26.47 10.34
CA PHE A 587 -1.46 25.11 10.35
C PHE A 587 -1.98 24.29 9.17
N ARG A 588 -3.28 24.38 8.87
CA ARG A 588 -3.87 23.73 7.69
C ARG A 588 -3.21 24.23 6.40
N ARG A 589 -3.05 25.54 6.24
CA ARG A 589 -2.36 26.15 5.09
C ARG A 589 -0.91 25.69 4.98
N ALA A 590 -0.20 25.57 6.10
CA ALA A 590 1.18 25.10 6.14
C ALA A 590 1.30 23.64 5.68
N ILE A 591 0.40 22.75 6.15
CA ILE A 591 0.38 21.34 5.69
C ILE A 591 0.07 21.28 4.19
N VAL A 592 -0.99 21.95 3.72
CA VAL A 592 -1.35 21.96 2.29
C VAL A 592 -0.17 22.42 1.44
N LYS A 593 0.47 23.54 1.82
CA LYS A 593 1.62 24.08 1.11
C LYS A 593 2.80 23.11 1.09
N GLY A 594 3.16 22.53 2.23
CA GLY A 594 4.28 21.60 2.28
C GLY A 594 3.99 20.29 1.53
N MET A 595 2.73 19.83 1.51
CA MET A 595 2.30 18.69 0.70
C MET A 595 2.34 18.99 -0.81
N GLU A 596 2.03 20.22 -1.22
CA GLU A 596 2.14 20.69 -2.61
C GLU A 596 3.62 20.73 -3.07
N GLU A 597 4.50 21.24 -2.21
CA GLU A 597 5.95 21.21 -2.44
C GLU A 597 6.48 19.77 -2.53
N TYR A 598 6.05 18.89 -1.62
CA TYR A 598 6.43 17.47 -1.66
C TYR A 598 5.89 16.75 -2.90
N TYR A 599 4.66 17.03 -3.32
CA TYR A 599 4.10 16.49 -4.56
C TYR A 599 4.90 16.94 -5.79
N THR A 600 5.37 18.17 -5.81
CA THR A 600 6.26 18.67 -6.87
C THR A 600 7.58 17.90 -6.90
N ALA A 601 8.15 17.56 -5.73
CA ALA A 601 9.32 16.69 -5.66
C ALA A 601 9.01 15.27 -6.16
N LEU A 602 7.85 14.71 -5.80
CA LEU A 602 7.39 13.42 -6.29
C LEU A 602 7.22 13.39 -7.82
N GLN A 603 6.77 14.47 -8.45
CA GLN A 603 6.70 14.54 -9.92
C GLN A 603 8.08 14.38 -10.59
N LYS A 604 9.15 14.78 -9.90
CA LYS A 604 10.54 14.63 -10.35
C LYS A 604 11.17 13.29 -9.96
N GLY A 605 10.46 12.43 -9.23
CA GLY A 605 11.04 11.22 -8.64
C GLY A 605 11.97 11.49 -7.46
N GLU A 606 11.86 12.67 -6.84
CA GLU A 606 12.66 13.12 -5.71
C GLU A 606 11.95 12.89 -4.35
N GLY A 607 10.96 11.99 -4.32
CA GLY A 607 10.32 11.55 -3.07
C GLY A 607 11.26 10.82 -2.13
N GLU A 608 10.80 10.55 -0.92
CA GLU A 608 11.50 9.63 0.00
C GLU A 608 11.75 8.28 -0.72
N ASP A 609 12.95 7.73 -0.59
CA ASP A 609 13.41 6.52 -1.27
C ASP A 609 13.32 6.54 -2.83
N GLY A 610 13.29 7.73 -3.44
CA GLY A 610 13.21 7.91 -4.89
C GLY A 610 11.81 7.62 -5.44
N GLU A 611 10.79 7.77 -4.60
CA GLU A 611 9.39 7.67 -5.00
C GLU A 611 8.99 8.75 -6.00
N GLY A 612 8.06 8.39 -6.89
CA GLY A 612 7.44 9.29 -7.85
C GLY A 612 5.97 9.59 -7.53
N ALA A 613 5.37 10.57 -8.20
CA ALA A 613 3.94 10.88 -8.03
C ALA A 613 3.05 9.68 -8.41
N ASN A 614 3.43 8.94 -9.46
CA ASN A 614 2.68 7.79 -9.98
C ASN A 614 3.19 6.44 -9.50
N VAL A 615 4.46 6.37 -9.08
CA VAL A 615 5.15 5.13 -8.73
C VAL A 615 5.62 5.21 -7.28
N VAL A 616 5.16 4.28 -6.47
CA VAL A 616 5.66 4.08 -5.10
C VAL A 616 6.75 3.01 -5.13
N ARG A 617 7.81 3.22 -4.35
CA ARG A 617 8.96 2.32 -4.24
C ARG A 617 9.00 1.79 -2.83
N LEU A 618 8.87 0.47 -2.69
CA LEU A 618 8.96 -0.19 -1.40
C LEU A 618 10.36 -0.79 -1.23
N SER A 619 10.92 -0.64 -0.04
CA SER A 619 12.15 -1.32 0.36
C SER A 619 11.85 -2.74 0.84
N ASP A 620 12.74 -3.68 0.53
CA ASP A 620 12.66 -5.03 1.09
C ASP A 620 12.87 -4.96 2.60
N PRO A 621 11.85 -5.30 3.42
CA PRO A 621 11.96 -5.21 4.87
C PRO A 621 13.03 -6.16 5.41
N PHE A 622 13.45 -7.17 4.63
CA PHE A 622 14.40 -8.19 5.03
C PHE A 622 15.87 -7.89 4.69
N GLN A 623 16.18 -6.79 4.01
CA GLN A 623 17.57 -6.52 3.61
C GLN A 623 18.52 -6.21 4.79
N SER A 624 18.01 -5.65 5.88
CA SER A 624 18.81 -5.24 7.05
C SER A 624 19.19 -6.39 7.99
N LEU A 625 18.83 -7.64 7.65
CA LEU A 625 18.73 -8.79 8.56
C LEU A 625 19.99 -9.30 9.24
N ARG A 626 21.18 -8.79 8.93
CA ARG A 626 22.40 -9.40 9.45
C ARG A 626 22.63 -9.17 10.95
N GLN A 627 21.85 -8.31 11.61
CA GLN A 627 22.15 -7.85 12.98
C GLN A 627 21.01 -8.02 14.01
N ALA A 628 19.80 -8.43 13.62
CA ALA A 628 18.72 -8.65 14.58
C ALA A 628 19.00 -9.90 15.44
N THR A 629 18.99 -9.76 16.77
CA THR A 629 19.35 -10.87 17.68
C THR A 629 18.14 -11.68 18.16
N SER A 630 16.99 -11.04 18.43
CA SER A 630 15.81 -11.71 19.02
C SER A 630 14.73 -12.11 18.00
N GLU A 631 14.43 -13.41 17.88
CA GLU A 631 13.31 -13.92 17.07
C GLU A 631 11.92 -13.69 17.69
N GLU A 632 11.87 -13.41 18.99
CA GLU A 632 10.60 -13.07 19.66
C GLU A 632 10.07 -11.69 19.25
N ILE A 633 10.96 -10.81 18.81
CA ILE A 633 10.65 -9.42 18.45
C ILE A 633 10.65 -9.26 16.93
N PHE A 634 11.58 -9.94 16.24
CA PHE A 634 11.82 -9.78 14.81
C PHE A 634 11.69 -11.11 14.07
N LEU A 635 10.85 -11.19 13.04
CA LEU A 635 10.71 -12.38 12.21
C LEU A 635 11.85 -12.48 11.20
N LYS A 636 12.91 -13.23 11.51
CA LYS A 636 14.05 -13.35 10.60
C LYS A 636 13.77 -14.18 9.35
N ASP A 637 12.80 -15.09 9.46
CA ASP A 637 12.46 -16.00 8.38
C ASP A 637 11.33 -15.40 7.52
N PRO A 638 11.62 -15.00 6.28
CA PRO A 638 10.62 -14.45 5.35
C PRO A 638 9.50 -15.46 5.08
N VAL A 639 9.77 -16.77 5.17
CA VAL A 639 8.77 -17.81 4.94
C VAL A 639 7.61 -17.70 5.95
N LYS A 640 7.92 -17.31 7.19
CA LYS A 640 6.92 -17.13 8.26
C LYS A 640 5.99 -15.93 8.04
N VAL A 641 6.32 -15.00 7.12
CA VAL A 641 5.46 -13.85 6.81
C VAL A 641 4.69 -13.98 5.50
N LYS A 642 4.99 -14.96 4.66
CA LYS A 642 4.29 -15.16 3.39
C LYS A 642 2.86 -15.63 3.67
N THR A 643 1.86 -14.84 3.32
CA THR A 643 0.44 -15.14 3.64
C THR A 643 -0.41 -15.59 2.46
N SER A 644 0.18 -15.92 1.30
CA SER A 644 -0.64 -16.21 0.12
C SER A 644 -1.20 -17.64 0.11
N TRP A 645 -2.52 -17.67 -0.01
CA TRP A 645 -3.42 -18.80 0.01
C TRP A 645 -3.32 -19.63 -1.29
N ASN A 646 -2.75 -20.83 -1.20
CA ASN A 646 -3.31 -22.14 -1.60
C ASN A 646 -2.15 -23.16 -1.69
N ALA A 647 -2.37 -24.37 -1.16
CA ALA A 647 -1.34 -25.40 -1.07
C ALA A 647 -0.92 -25.90 -2.46
N PRO A 648 0.35 -25.82 -2.87
CA PRO A 648 0.87 -26.83 -3.77
C PRO A 648 0.73 -28.20 -3.07
N TYR A 649 0.39 -29.25 -3.82
CA TYR A 649 0.37 -30.63 -3.30
C TYR A 649 1.75 -31.09 -2.79
N ASP A 650 2.81 -30.35 -3.14
CA ASP A 650 4.17 -30.56 -2.67
C ASP A 650 4.40 -29.89 -1.30
N GLY A 651 4.66 -30.72 -0.30
CA GLY A 651 4.96 -30.29 1.07
C GLY A 651 6.15 -29.35 1.17
N ALA A 652 7.18 -29.51 0.32
CA ALA A 652 8.37 -28.66 0.34
C ALA A 652 8.08 -27.25 -0.19
N LEU A 653 7.28 -27.14 -1.25
CA LEU A 653 6.83 -25.84 -1.77
C LEU A 653 5.81 -25.16 -0.85
N ARG A 654 5.05 -25.96 -0.08
CA ARG A 654 4.15 -25.47 0.97
C ARG A 654 4.93 -24.91 2.16
N GLU A 655 5.99 -25.59 2.56
CA GLU A 655 6.93 -25.12 3.60
C GLU A 655 7.65 -23.86 3.15
N GLY A 656 8.00 -23.69 1.87
CA GLY A 656 8.69 -22.49 1.36
C GLY A 656 7.85 -21.21 1.32
N GLY A 657 6.52 -21.31 1.50
CA GLY A 657 5.58 -20.19 1.43
C GLY A 657 5.48 -19.57 0.04
N ARG A 658 4.28 -19.52 -0.55
CA ARG A 658 4.09 -18.74 -1.78
C ARG A 658 3.89 -17.27 -1.44
N THR A 659 4.51 -16.42 -2.24
CA THR A 659 4.19 -14.98 -2.36
C THR A 659 3.61 -14.78 -3.74
N GLY A 660 2.33 -14.39 -3.82
CA GLY A 660 1.68 -14.17 -5.09
C GLY A 660 0.17 -14.11 -4.96
N TYR A 661 -0.47 -13.85 -6.08
CA TYR A 661 -1.91 -13.93 -6.19
C TYR A 661 -2.32 -15.26 -6.84
N SER A 662 -3.52 -15.72 -6.53
CA SER A 662 -4.12 -16.88 -7.22
C SER A 662 -5.48 -16.51 -7.78
N VAL A 663 -5.95 -17.28 -8.76
CA VAL A 663 -7.24 -17.07 -9.41
C VAL A 663 -7.95 -18.41 -9.44
N LYS A 664 -9.24 -18.42 -9.12
CA LYS A 664 -10.09 -19.61 -9.21
C LYS A 664 -11.29 -19.32 -10.09
N ILE A 665 -11.55 -20.18 -11.07
CA ILE A 665 -12.81 -20.14 -11.81
C ILE A 665 -13.96 -20.47 -10.85
N VAL A 666 -15.03 -19.69 -10.91
CA VAL A 666 -16.19 -19.85 -10.03
C VAL A 666 -17.47 -19.98 -10.85
N PRO A 667 -18.39 -20.88 -10.46
CA PRO A 667 -19.67 -21.01 -11.15
C PRO A 667 -20.56 -19.80 -10.85
N PHE A 668 -21.32 -19.31 -11.83
CA PHE A 668 -22.25 -18.18 -11.64
C PHE A 668 -23.30 -18.41 -10.55
N LYS A 669 -23.75 -19.66 -10.38
CA LYS A 669 -24.66 -20.05 -9.29
C LYS A 669 -24.11 -19.67 -7.91
N TYR A 670 -22.79 -19.78 -7.71
CA TYR A 670 -22.15 -19.33 -6.48
C TYR A 670 -22.37 -17.83 -6.32
N LEU A 671 -22.00 -17.02 -7.32
CA LEU A 671 -22.12 -15.55 -7.29
C LEU A 671 -23.54 -15.07 -7.00
N GLN A 672 -24.56 -15.74 -7.54
CA GLN A 672 -25.97 -15.40 -7.35
C GLN A 672 -26.54 -15.77 -5.97
N SER A 673 -26.00 -16.81 -5.33
CA SER A 673 -26.54 -17.31 -4.06
C SER A 673 -26.30 -16.40 -2.86
N GLY A 674 -25.39 -15.42 -2.99
CA GLY A 674 -25.09 -14.45 -1.95
C GLY A 674 -24.55 -15.05 -0.65
N THR A 675 -24.21 -16.34 -0.62
CA THR A 675 -23.76 -17.07 0.57
C THR A 675 -22.64 -18.03 0.22
N SER A 676 -21.58 -18.01 1.03
CA SER A 676 -20.53 -19.01 0.99
C SER A 676 -20.97 -20.23 1.80
N GLY A 677 -20.38 -21.39 1.50
CA GLY A 677 -20.50 -22.57 2.36
C GLY A 677 -19.93 -22.36 3.77
N THR A 678 -19.21 -21.26 4.02
CA THR A 678 -18.65 -20.86 5.33
C THR A 678 -19.56 -19.90 6.12
N GLY A 679 -20.72 -19.52 5.58
CA GLY A 679 -21.67 -18.62 6.23
C GLY A 679 -21.45 -17.13 5.96
N ASP A 680 -20.39 -16.76 5.25
CA ASP A 680 -20.20 -15.37 4.78
C ASP A 680 -21.23 -15.07 3.70
N SER A 681 -21.99 -13.98 3.85
CA SER A 681 -22.91 -13.49 2.83
C SER A 681 -22.36 -12.25 2.13
N TRP A 682 -22.63 -12.10 0.83
CA TRP A 682 -22.32 -10.89 0.07
C TRP A 682 -23.55 -10.33 -0.65
N THR A 683 -23.50 -9.03 -0.94
CA THR A 683 -24.64 -8.27 -1.46
C THR A 683 -24.52 -7.91 -2.94
N ASN A 684 -23.33 -8.01 -3.53
CA ASN A 684 -23.08 -7.58 -4.90
C ASN A 684 -23.32 -8.73 -5.90
N ILE A 685 -24.30 -8.56 -6.79
CA ILE A 685 -24.76 -9.54 -7.78
C ILE A 685 -24.30 -9.11 -9.19
N PRO A 686 -23.98 -10.04 -10.11
CA PRO A 686 -23.60 -9.68 -11.48
C PRO A 686 -24.66 -8.81 -12.17
N SER A 687 -24.22 -7.72 -12.83
CA SER A 687 -25.06 -6.91 -13.71
C SER A 687 -25.14 -7.54 -15.10
N GLY A 688 -26.19 -7.21 -15.86
CA GLY A 688 -26.35 -7.66 -17.24
C GLY A 688 -27.61 -7.09 -17.89
N ASP A 689 -27.70 -7.25 -19.21
CA ASP A 689 -28.96 -7.04 -19.93
C ASP A 689 -29.98 -8.14 -19.59
N GLU A 690 -31.23 -7.96 -20.03
CA GLU A 690 -32.30 -8.94 -19.78
C GLU A 690 -31.96 -10.33 -20.33
N GLU A 691 -31.31 -10.38 -21.50
CA GLU A 691 -30.79 -11.61 -22.11
C GLU A 691 -29.80 -12.32 -21.17
N THR A 692 -28.84 -11.58 -20.61
CA THR A 692 -27.87 -12.10 -19.65
C THR A 692 -28.57 -12.63 -18.40
N HIS A 693 -29.55 -11.92 -17.85
CA HIS A 693 -30.27 -12.40 -16.68
C HIS A 693 -31.02 -13.71 -16.96
N GLN A 694 -31.63 -13.85 -18.14
CA GLN A 694 -32.29 -15.09 -18.56
C GLN A 694 -31.30 -16.23 -18.78
N ASP A 695 -30.13 -15.95 -19.35
CA ASP A 695 -29.08 -16.94 -19.61
C ASP A 695 -28.41 -17.41 -18.31
N LEU A 696 -28.08 -16.48 -17.40
CA LEU A 696 -27.45 -16.81 -16.13
C LEU A 696 -28.30 -17.75 -15.26
N GLN A 697 -29.64 -17.68 -15.36
CA GLN A 697 -30.54 -18.63 -14.68
C GLN A 697 -30.46 -20.05 -15.25
N LYS A 698 -30.07 -20.20 -16.53
CA LYS A 698 -29.98 -21.48 -17.23
C LYS A 698 -28.60 -22.13 -17.09
N LEU A 699 -27.57 -21.38 -16.71
CA LEU A 699 -26.21 -21.90 -16.52
C LEU A 699 -26.14 -22.87 -15.32
N LYS A 700 -26.14 -24.17 -15.63
CA LYS A 700 -25.79 -25.23 -14.68
C LYS A 700 -24.32 -25.59 -14.92
N HIS A 701 -23.42 -24.98 -14.14
CA HIS A 701 -22.01 -25.36 -14.09
C HIS A 701 -21.80 -26.58 -13.21
#